data_AF-A0AAD9HXZ6-F1
#
_entry.id   AF-A0AAD9HXZ6-F1
#
_cell.length_a   1.000
_cell.length_b   1.000
_cell.length_c   1.000
_cell.angle_alpha   90.00
_cell.angle_beta   90.00
_cell.angle_gamma   90.00
#
_symmetry.space_group_name_H-M   'P 1'
#
loop_
_entity.id
_entity.type
_entity.pdbx_description
1 polymer ?
#
loop_
_entity_poly.entity_id
_entity_poly.type
_entity_poly.pdbx_seq_one_letter_code
_entity_poly.pdbx_strand_id
1 'polypeptide(L)'
;MSTATPPRMQLTEREQQLRGLLLDVAAHINKEGPREPVVLRWAGGWVRDKLLGLESHDIDTAINSMTGEAFALRLRALCTAPAGVAARHGMGPADLGHLHKIERNPDKSKHLETTTVRLFGLDVDFVNLRRETYTADSRNPAVEFGSPQEDAARRDATVNALFYNLHTEAVEDFAGGLDDLQKRVIRTPMAPLQTFMDDPLRVLRLVRFASRLGFELDPAAARVMGDRAVLDALRIKISRERVGVELEKMLKGNHPLVSLQLIDKLGLYHTIFTDPARDPFPQPDLATWHMAYECLHFLAENRTPGSLHEQLVRTDEARYHAWILATVAPFEALPAEQGAKSGRPPVPLAAQAAREGFKAPTKLCDMMAAAHRHRPRVLALKELVDSKKPERQERDRFGMAIREWDGRGGHWRLQVLYALLVDLVGRGASEARETVLAEWQHFLDHLVELDVMDAPSLKRLLDGKQLAGALGARPGKWMTPALDMVTAWQLRNPGVADPAGALEESPAEAIAALSQDVPARFTLAELVIETQVAPDEDPAPLLLQVLACLCSRRGEDGADGAARDALARFIGRAMAPTAGSGRGSGKDVSGDGDRGRDADADADEGEDEAKVYARVSERSKALAGPGIEALRVLADGGPDGGESGAADGREDVVTVDKGTGLPDEVLVILAAFTDPEEDWADTESSTASRGLLREQLGDRRRWDRFVVDTVLQAYLRPLFSQSKPATVTASGRKAAFSEHEDDRIGLSDETSKTKKPWKHRDWGAISVVSWAVHEADELFISKNWPLFVPVLLTLVDEPTTRIRARGLHLLGVFLHKCPAQMLRDTGLANVFEDAVFPTLLYLPTLTPPEESVQLLPPAYEALVRLAQKFPENPHDCDGRQRLLRKVMREGILAGYTHAGDHPRIVRVLVQQLSTVVLAMGPDTISHLKDIFPMLCAIITDPFALGDTETLLSAIRALQATITQAWARMSGWQNEMLKSSVVCWLHVEEDTISEATHVTQKELVRRELINTATIVAAVLKARGGSLTDLTAPLVSKHPSLAGLFNHAS
;
A
#
# COMPACT_ATOMS: atom_id res chain seq x y z
N MET A 1 27.19 -15.56 -49.22
CA MET A 1 27.88 -16.67 -48.54
C MET A 1 29.37 -16.37 -48.52
N SER A 2 29.87 -15.78 -47.43
CA SER A 2 31.30 -15.61 -47.17
C SER A 2 31.73 -16.79 -46.29
N THR A 3 32.68 -17.59 -46.76
CA THR A 3 33.25 -18.76 -46.09
C THR A 3 34.33 -18.32 -45.10
N ALA A 4 33.93 -17.65 -44.01
CA ALA A 4 34.80 -17.45 -42.86
C ALA A 4 34.53 -18.58 -41.86
N THR A 5 35.58 -19.28 -41.43
CA THR A 5 35.50 -20.24 -40.33
C THR A 5 34.86 -19.55 -39.12
N PRO A 6 33.76 -20.08 -38.54
CA PRO A 6 33.07 -19.41 -37.45
C PRO A 6 34.04 -19.20 -36.28
N PRO A 7 34.02 -18.03 -35.62
CA PRO A 7 34.93 -17.75 -34.52
C PRO A 7 34.71 -18.78 -33.40
N ARG A 8 35.77 -19.49 -33.01
CA ARG A 8 35.74 -20.38 -31.84
C ARG A 8 35.89 -19.55 -30.57
N MET A 9 34.85 -19.51 -29.75
CA MET A 9 34.90 -18.86 -28.44
C MET A 9 35.63 -19.74 -27.42
N GLN A 10 36.42 -19.12 -26.55
CA GLN A 10 36.99 -19.81 -25.40
C GLN A 10 36.02 -19.72 -24.22
N LEU A 11 35.59 -20.87 -23.71
CA LEU A 11 34.78 -20.97 -22.50
C LEU A 11 35.70 -20.99 -21.27
N THR A 12 35.27 -20.35 -20.19
CA THR A 12 35.89 -20.50 -18.86
C THR A 12 35.63 -21.92 -18.34
N GLU A 13 36.40 -22.35 -17.35
CA GLU A 13 36.22 -23.68 -16.73
C GLU A 13 34.78 -23.90 -16.25
N ARG A 14 34.17 -22.89 -15.60
CA ARG A 14 32.78 -22.95 -15.12
C ARG A 14 31.77 -23.03 -16.27
N GLU A 15 31.95 -22.25 -17.32
CA GLU A 15 31.09 -22.31 -18.51
C GLU A 15 31.23 -23.67 -19.22
N GLN A 16 32.44 -24.25 -19.24
CA GLN A 16 32.67 -25.55 -19.84
C GLN A 16 32.01 -26.68 -19.03
N GLN A 17 32.04 -26.59 -17.70
CA GLN A 17 31.29 -27.47 -16.79
C GLN A 17 29.77 -27.32 -17.01
N LEU A 18 29.25 -26.09 -17.03
CA LEU A 18 27.85 -25.81 -17.28
C LEU A 18 27.39 -26.40 -18.62
N ARG A 19 28.16 -26.17 -19.68
CA ARG A 19 27.89 -26.76 -21.00
C ARG A 19 27.83 -28.29 -20.93
N GLY A 20 28.81 -28.92 -20.28
CA GLY A 20 28.85 -30.38 -20.13
C GLY A 20 27.58 -30.92 -19.46
N LEU A 21 27.16 -30.29 -18.36
CA LEU A 21 25.93 -30.64 -17.65
C LEU A 21 24.69 -30.52 -18.55
N LEU A 22 24.55 -29.40 -19.25
CA LEU A 22 23.41 -29.13 -20.12
C LEU A 22 23.32 -30.12 -21.29
N LEU A 23 24.46 -30.49 -21.88
CA LEU A 23 24.52 -31.47 -22.97
C LEU A 23 24.17 -32.88 -22.49
N ASP A 24 24.63 -33.29 -21.31
CA ASP A 24 24.27 -34.60 -20.73
C ASP A 24 22.76 -34.70 -20.46
N VAL A 25 22.15 -33.61 -19.99
CA VAL A 25 20.70 -33.53 -19.76
C VAL A 25 19.95 -33.60 -21.09
N ALA A 26 20.37 -32.85 -22.11
CA ALA A 26 19.79 -32.94 -23.45
C ALA A 26 19.92 -34.36 -24.05
N ALA A 27 21.08 -35.01 -23.86
CA ALA A 27 21.30 -36.37 -24.32
C ALA A 27 20.40 -37.39 -23.60
N HIS A 28 20.14 -37.20 -22.30
CA HIS A 28 19.20 -38.03 -21.55
C HIS A 28 17.77 -37.87 -22.09
N ILE A 29 17.32 -36.63 -22.28
CA ILE A 29 16.00 -36.33 -22.85
C ILE A 29 15.87 -36.94 -24.25
N ASN A 30 16.89 -36.82 -25.09
CA ASN A 30 16.88 -37.36 -26.45
C ASN A 30 16.78 -38.89 -26.50
N LYS A 31 17.26 -39.61 -25.46
CA LYS A 31 17.09 -41.07 -25.35
C LYS A 31 15.64 -41.48 -25.08
N GLU A 32 14.82 -40.62 -24.50
CA GLU A 32 13.38 -40.88 -24.27
C GLU A 32 12.56 -40.82 -25.58
N GLY A 33 13.16 -40.41 -26.70
CA GLY A 33 12.53 -40.38 -28.03
C GLY A 33 11.57 -39.21 -28.28
N PRO A 34 11.97 -37.94 -28.05
CA PRO A 34 11.13 -36.79 -28.37
C PRO A 34 10.91 -36.66 -29.89
N ARG A 35 9.85 -35.94 -30.29
CA ARG A 35 9.52 -35.70 -31.73
C ARG A 35 10.66 -35.05 -32.50
N GLU A 36 11.41 -34.15 -31.86
CA GLU A 36 12.60 -33.52 -32.40
C GLU A 36 13.72 -33.53 -31.36
N PRO A 37 14.99 -33.75 -31.76
CA PRO A 37 16.12 -33.68 -30.84
C PRO A 37 16.25 -32.31 -30.17
N VAL A 38 16.54 -32.30 -28.88
CA VAL A 38 16.82 -31.09 -28.10
C VAL A 38 18.18 -30.53 -28.52
N VAL A 39 18.16 -29.31 -29.06
CA VAL A 39 19.32 -28.50 -29.43
C VAL A 39 19.34 -27.27 -28.53
N LEU A 40 20.49 -27.06 -27.87
CA LEU A 40 20.68 -26.00 -26.90
C LEU A 40 21.63 -24.94 -27.45
N ARG A 41 21.29 -23.67 -27.21
CA ARG A 41 22.10 -22.52 -27.59
C ARG A 41 22.21 -21.55 -26.44
N TRP A 42 23.37 -20.95 -26.23
CA TRP A 42 23.43 -19.69 -25.48
C TRP A 42 23.12 -18.55 -26.42
N ALA A 43 22.32 -17.59 -26.00
CA ALA A 43 21.79 -16.55 -26.87
C ALA A 43 22.09 -15.14 -26.37
N GLY A 44 22.07 -14.18 -27.29
CA GLY A 44 21.96 -12.76 -26.97
C GLY A 44 23.17 -12.14 -26.30
N GLY A 45 22.94 -11.53 -25.13
CA GLY A 45 23.90 -10.64 -24.48
C GLY A 45 25.23 -11.32 -24.14
N TRP A 46 25.16 -12.56 -23.64
CA TRP A 46 26.35 -13.35 -23.30
C TRP A 46 27.25 -13.56 -24.53
N VAL A 47 26.67 -13.96 -25.67
CA VAL A 47 27.41 -14.26 -26.92
C VAL A 47 28.15 -13.01 -27.40
N ARG A 48 27.45 -11.87 -27.42
CA ARG A 48 28.02 -10.57 -27.79
C ARG A 48 29.14 -10.14 -26.85
N ASP A 49 28.89 -10.17 -25.54
CA ASP A 49 29.85 -9.69 -24.55
C ASP A 49 31.11 -10.58 -24.55
N LYS A 50 30.95 -11.91 -24.73
CA LYS A 50 32.07 -12.85 -24.89
C LYS A 50 32.94 -12.53 -26.11
N LEU A 51 32.33 -12.22 -27.25
CA LEU A 51 33.06 -11.83 -28.47
C LEU A 51 33.79 -10.49 -28.35
N LEU A 52 33.33 -9.62 -27.46
CA LEU A 52 33.98 -8.35 -27.13
C LEU A 52 35.05 -8.49 -26.04
N GLY A 53 35.26 -9.69 -25.49
CA GLY A 53 36.17 -9.92 -24.37
C GLY A 53 35.66 -9.37 -23.03
N LEU A 54 34.35 -9.16 -22.90
CA LEU A 54 33.69 -8.73 -21.67
C LEU A 54 33.18 -9.95 -20.89
N GLU A 55 33.20 -9.87 -19.56
CA GLU A 55 32.60 -10.91 -18.71
C GLU A 55 31.08 -10.75 -18.63
N SER A 56 30.36 -11.87 -18.63
CA SER A 56 28.91 -11.94 -18.42
C SER A 56 28.59 -13.11 -17.49
N HIS A 57 27.78 -12.86 -16.47
CA HIS A 57 27.34 -13.87 -15.50
C HIS A 57 25.91 -14.36 -15.72
N ASP A 58 25.17 -13.67 -16.61
CA ASP A 58 23.79 -13.95 -16.98
C ASP A 58 23.79 -14.68 -18.36
N ILE A 59 23.19 -15.87 -18.41
CA ILE A 59 23.23 -16.78 -19.56
C ILE A 59 21.82 -17.20 -19.98
N ASP A 60 21.38 -16.71 -21.13
CA ASP A 60 20.14 -17.16 -21.78
C ASP A 60 20.39 -18.48 -22.53
N THR A 61 19.79 -19.58 -22.07
CA THR A 61 19.79 -20.88 -22.74
C THR A 61 18.51 -21.07 -23.55
N ALA A 62 18.63 -20.95 -24.87
CA ALA A 62 17.55 -21.14 -25.84
C ALA A 62 17.39 -22.61 -26.26
N ILE A 63 16.14 -23.10 -26.21
CA ILE A 63 15.75 -24.50 -26.43
C ILE A 63 14.75 -24.58 -27.60
N ASN A 64 14.93 -25.51 -28.54
CA ASN A 64 14.10 -25.63 -29.74
C ASN A 64 12.78 -26.37 -29.56
N SER A 65 12.76 -27.47 -28.79
CA SER A 65 11.66 -28.46 -28.85
C SER A 65 10.81 -28.55 -27.58
N MET A 66 11.09 -27.76 -26.55
CA MET A 66 10.35 -27.76 -25.29
C MET A 66 10.42 -26.43 -24.55
N THR A 67 9.57 -26.25 -23.54
CA THR A 67 9.58 -25.05 -22.69
C THR A 67 10.77 -25.04 -21.74
N GLY A 68 11.20 -23.84 -21.32
CA GLY A 68 12.28 -23.69 -20.34
C GLY A 68 11.99 -24.38 -19.01
N GLU A 69 10.73 -24.32 -18.55
CA GLU A 69 10.28 -24.99 -17.31
C GLU A 69 10.40 -26.52 -17.43
N ALA A 70 9.95 -27.11 -18.53
CA ALA A 70 10.05 -28.55 -18.74
C ALA A 70 11.50 -29.01 -18.73
N PHE A 71 12.40 -28.25 -19.36
CA PHE A 71 13.83 -28.56 -19.34
C PHE A 71 14.45 -28.43 -17.95
N ALA A 72 14.14 -27.35 -17.21
CA ALA A 72 14.67 -27.10 -15.87
C ALA A 72 14.21 -28.17 -14.85
N LEU A 73 12.97 -28.65 -14.95
CA LEU A 73 12.46 -29.76 -14.13
C LEU A 73 13.24 -31.06 -14.40
N ARG A 74 13.54 -31.36 -15.68
CA ARG A 74 14.35 -32.53 -16.06
C ARG A 74 15.80 -32.41 -15.59
N LEU A 75 16.40 -31.22 -15.74
CA LEU A 75 17.72 -30.91 -15.19
C LEU A 75 17.78 -31.23 -13.70
N ARG A 76 16.83 -30.69 -12.91
CA ARG A 76 16.78 -30.92 -11.46
C ARG A 76 16.65 -32.41 -11.12
N ALA A 77 15.72 -33.12 -11.75
CA ALA A 77 15.50 -34.54 -11.51
C ALA A 77 16.78 -35.37 -11.72
N LEU A 78 17.52 -35.07 -12.79
CA LEU A 78 18.78 -35.76 -13.13
C LEU A 78 19.94 -35.38 -12.21
N CYS A 79 19.95 -34.15 -11.68
CA CYS A 79 20.95 -33.73 -10.69
C CYS A 79 20.70 -34.36 -9.30
N THR A 80 19.46 -34.63 -8.92
CA THR A 80 19.11 -35.19 -7.60
C THR A 80 19.17 -36.72 -7.49
N ALA A 81 19.40 -37.44 -8.59
CA ALA A 81 19.42 -38.90 -8.59
C ALA A 81 20.70 -39.48 -7.93
N PRO A 82 20.66 -40.64 -7.24
CA PRO A 82 21.81 -41.23 -6.52
C PRO A 82 23.02 -41.62 -7.39
N ALA A 83 22.83 -41.71 -8.71
CA ALA A 83 23.88 -41.87 -9.73
C ALA A 83 23.76 -40.78 -10.82
N GLY A 84 23.29 -39.61 -10.41
CA GLY A 84 22.89 -38.50 -11.27
C GLY A 84 24.06 -37.82 -11.99
N VAL A 85 23.71 -37.02 -12.99
CA VAL A 85 24.65 -36.28 -13.85
C VAL A 85 25.52 -35.33 -13.01
N ALA A 86 25.00 -34.84 -11.87
CA ALA A 86 25.68 -33.93 -10.95
C ALA A 86 27.06 -34.43 -10.46
N ALA A 87 27.19 -35.73 -10.15
CA ALA A 87 28.44 -36.29 -9.65
C ALA A 87 29.56 -36.31 -10.71
N ARG A 88 29.20 -36.38 -12.01
CA ARG A 88 30.18 -36.37 -13.13
C ARG A 88 30.77 -34.99 -13.40
N HIS A 89 30.03 -33.94 -13.05
CA HIS A 89 30.45 -32.55 -13.22
C HIS A 89 30.98 -31.93 -11.91
N GLY A 90 31.21 -32.75 -10.88
CA GLY A 90 31.79 -32.31 -9.61
C GLY A 90 30.92 -31.32 -8.83
N MET A 91 29.59 -31.35 -9.01
CA MET A 91 28.67 -30.43 -8.33
C MET A 91 28.65 -30.67 -6.81
N GLY A 92 28.89 -29.62 -6.03
CA GLY A 92 28.63 -29.58 -4.59
C GLY A 92 27.18 -29.21 -4.25
N PRO A 93 26.77 -29.30 -2.97
CA PRO A 93 25.40 -28.97 -2.53
C PRO A 93 24.98 -27.51 -2.79
N ALA A 94 25.95 -26.60 -2.95
CA ALA A 94 25.71 -25.17 -3.17
C ALA A 94 25.69 -24.77 -4.66
N ASP A 95 26.07 -25.67 -5.58
CA ASP A 95 26.19 -25.35 -7.02
C ASP A 95 24.87 -25.44 -7.79
N LEU A 96 23.83 -26.01 -7.16
CA LEU A 96 22.47 -26.03 -7.67
C LEU A 96 21.57 -25.17 -6.77
N GLY A 97 21.31 -23.93 -7.21
CA GLY A 97 20.41 -23.02 -6.51
C GLY A 97 18.93 -23.42 -6.58
N HIS A 98 18.09 -22.70 -5.84
CA HIS A 98 16.65 -22.90 -5.90
C HIS A 98 16.09 -22.51 -7.28
N LEU A 99 15.13 -23.30 -7.77
CA LEU A 99 14.36 -22.98 -8.96
C LEU A 99 13.45 -21.79 -8.63
N HIS A 100 13.72 -20.62 -9.20
CA HIS A 100 12.84 -19.48 -9.10
C HIS A 100 11.99 -19.43 -10.35
N LYS A 101 10.71 -19.83 -10.22
CA LYS A 101 9.71 -19.57 -11.25
C LYS A 101 9.34 -18.09 -11.17
N ILE A 102 9.67 -17.32 -12.20
CA ILE A 102 9.13 -15.97 -12.33
C ILE A 102 7.71 -16.14 -12.88
N GLU A 103 6.72 -16.01 -12.00
CA GLU A 103 5.31 -16.08 -12.39
C GLU A 103 4.94 -14.96 -13.38
N ARG A 104 3.94 -15.24 -14.22
CA ARG A 104 3.40 -14.30 -15.21
C ARG A 104 3.00 -12.98 -14.54
N ASN A 105 3.80 -11.93 -14.72
CA ASN A 105 3.46 -10.59 -14.25
C ASN A 105 2.98 -9.71 -15.43
N PRO A 106 1.67 -9.38 -15.51
CA PRO A 106 1.08 -8.59 -16.59
C PRO A 106 1.74 -7.21 -16.78
N ASP A 107 2.30 -6.63 -15.71
CA ASP A 107 2.81 -5.25 -15.70
C ASP A 107 4.32 -5.16 -15.99
N LYS A 108 5.09 -6.24 -15.79
CA LYS A 108 6.56 -6.21 -15.88
C LYS A 108 7.15 -6.74 -17.18
N SER A 109 6.53 -7.70 -17.88
CA SER A 109 6.84 -8.09 -19.28
C SER A 109 5.99 -9.28 -19.73
N LYS A 110 5.61 -9.31 -21.01
CA LYS A 110 4.58 -10.19 -21.56
C LYS A 110 5.13 -11.57 -21.96
N HIS A 111 4.37 -12.62 -21.60
CA HIS A 111 4.33 -13.96 -22.20
C HIS A 111 5.57 -14.86 -22.17
N LEU A 112 6.37 -14.85 -21.10
CA LEU A 112 7.42 -15.85 -20.94
C LEU A 112 7.38 -16.50 -19.57
N GLU A 113 7.13 -17.81 -19.56
CA GLU A 113 7.60 -18.68 -18.50
C GLU A 113 9.12 -18.82 -18.68
N THR A 114 9.88 -17.87 -18.13
CA THR A 114 11.34 -17.99 -18.02
C THR A 114 11.65 -18.67 -16.71
N THR A 115 12.48 -19.70 -16.76
CA THR A 115 12.92 -20.41 -15.55
C THR A 115 14.37 -20.05 -15.28
N THR A 116 14.61 -19.31 -14.21
CA THR A 116 15.96 -18.93 -13.78
C THR A 116 16.47 -19.94 -12.77
N VAL A 117 17.68 -20.46 -13.02
CA VAL A 117 18.37 -21.39 -12.13
C VAL A 117 19.81 -20.93 -11.95
N ARG A 118 20.25 -20.83 -10.70
CA ARG A 118 21.66 -20.56 -10.41
C ARG A 118 22.45 -21.85 -10.46
N LEU A 119 23.39 -21.95 -11.40
CA LEU A 119 24.21 -23.14 -11.66
C LEU A 119 25.69 -22.77 -11.65
N PHE A 120 26.50 -23.42 -10.80
CA PHE A 120 27.94 -23.12 -10.68
C PHE A 120 28.24 -21.63 -10.39
N GLY A 121 27.33 -20.97 -9.66
CA GLY A 121 27.39 -19.55 -9.36
C GLY A 121 26.98 -18.61 -10.51
N LEU A 122 26.63 -19.13 -11.69
CA LEU A 122 26.12 -18.40 -12.85
C LEU A 122 24.59 -18.38 -12.82
N ASP A 123 23.99 -17.26 -13.26
CA ASP A 123 22.54 -17.16 -13.40
C ASP A 123 22.16 -17.62 -14.82
N VAL A 124 21.33 -18.67 -14.91
CA VAL A 124 21.00 -19.32 -16.17
C VAL A 124 19.49 -19.27 -16.40
N ASP A 125 19.08 -18.61 -17.47
CA ASP A 125 17.69 -18.46 -17.89
C ASP A 125 17.36 -19.46 -19.00
N PHE A 126 16.39 -20.34 -18.75
CA PHE A 126 15.91 -21.27 -19.77
C PHE A 126 14.73 -20.68 -20.53
N VAL A 127 14.91 -20.48 -21.84
CA VAL A 127 13.92 -19.90 -22.74
C VAL A 127 13.69 -20.79 -23.96
N ASN A 128 12.45 -20.87 -24.44
CA ASN A 128 12.17 -21.56 -25.70
C ASN A 128 12.32 -20.61 -26.89
N LEU A 129 12.79 -21.15 -28.02
CA LEU A 129 12.79 -20.44 -29.30
C LEU A 129 11.35 -20.16 -29.72
N ARG A 130 11.11 -18.93 -30.17
CA ARG A 130 9.74 -18.51 -30.45
C ARG A 130 9.61 -17.58 -31.62
N ARG A 131 8.46 -17.71 -32.28
CA ARG A 131 7.93 -16.79 -33.26
C ARG A 131 6.87 -15.92 -32.61
N GLU A 132 6.90 -14.63 -32.89
CA GLU A 132 5.95 -13.65 -32.37
C GLU A 132 5.13 -13.07 -33.53
N THR A 133 3.81 -13.02 -33.37
CA THR A 133 2.92 -12.35 -34.33
C THR A 133 2.23 -11.18 -33.62
N TYR A 134 2.43 -9.97 -34.14
CA TYR A 134 1.89 -8.72 -33.58
C TYR A 134 0.59 -8.33 -34.32
N THR A 135 -0.44 -7.92 -33.58
CA THR A 135 -1.67 -7.35 -34.16
C THR A 135 -1.70 -5.83 -33.94
N ALA A 136 -2.37 -5.09 -34.82
CA ALA A 136 -2.39 -3.63 -34.78
C ALA A 136 -2.90 -3.05 -33.44
N ASP A 137 -3.84 -3.74 -32.81
CA ASP A 137 -4.56 -3.29 -31.61
C ASP A 137 -4.04 -3.89 -30.30
N SER A 138 -3.12 -4.87 -30.34
CA SER A 138 -2.61 -5.53 -29.14
C SER A 138 -1.11 -5.28 -28.96
N ARG A 139 -0.73 -4.83 -27.77
CA ARG A 139 0.67 -4.73 -27.33
C ARG A 139 1.25 -6.12 -26.97
N ASN A 140 0.46 -7.19 -27.01
CA ASN A 140 0.88 -8.57 -26.69
C ASN A 140 0.95 -9.38 -27.99
N PRO A 141 2.14 -9.88 -28.41
CA PRO A 141 2.21 -10.80 -29.53
C PRO A 141 1.70 -12.18 -29.14
N ALA A 142 1.11 -12.91 -30.10
CA ALA A 142 0.90 -14.34 -29.99
C ALA A 142 2.25 -15.05 -30.12
N VAL A 143 2.54 -15.98 -29.20
CA VAL A 143 3.84 -16.67 -29.10
C VAL A 143 3.68 -18.14 -29.50
N GLU A 144 4.44 -18.58 -30.49
CA GLU A 144 4.51 -19.97 -30.96
C GLU A 144 5.95 -20.47 -30.95
N PHE A 145 6.18 -21.79 -30.97
CA PHE A 145 7.53 -22.34 -31.14
C PHE A 145 8.07 -21.93 -32.52
N GLY A 146 9.30 -21.42 -32.54
CA GLY A 146 9.94 -20.88 -33.74
C GLY A 146 11.33 -21.42 -33.98
N SER A 147 11.85 -21.21 -35.19
CA SER A 147 13.23 -21.49 -35.56
C SER A 147 14.21 -20.46 -34.96
N PRO A 148 15.52 -20.78 -34.85
CA PRO A 148 16.54 -19.80 -34.45
C PRO A 148 16.54 -18.53 -35.31
N GLN A 149 16.23 -18.66 -36.61
CA GLN A 149 16.12 -17.56 -37.55
C GLN A 149 14.92 -16.65 -37.23
N GLU A 150 13.76 -17.23 -36.94
CA GLU A 150 12.58 -16.46 -36.54
C GLU A 150 12.78 -15.80 -35.16
N ASP A 151 13.47 -16.47 -34.24
CA ASP A 151 13.85 -15.90 -32.94
C ASP A 151 14.87 -14.76 -33.07
N ALA A 152 15.84 -14.87 -34.00
CA ALA A 152 16.78 -13.80 -34.31
C ALA A 152 16.07 -12.56 -34.87
N ALA A 153 15.15 -12.76 -35.83
CA ALA A 153 14.47 -11.67 -36.52
C ALA A 153 13.63 -10.80 -35.58
N ARG A 154 13.02 -11.40 -34.54
CA ARG A 154 12.22 -10.66 -33.55
C ARG A 154 13.05 -9.95 -32.47
N ARG A 155 14.38 -10.05 -32.44
CA ARG A 155 15.21 -9.38 -31.41
C ARG A 155 15.39 -7.90 -31.69
N ASP A 156 15.92 -7.18 -30.70
CA ASP A 156 16.08 -5.73 -30.76
C ASP A 156 17.20 -5.31 -31.73
N ALA A 157 18.39 -5.90 -31.58
CA ALA A 157 19.56 -5.58 -32.40
C ALA A 157 20.23 -6.85 -32.97
N THR A 158 20.87 -6.73 -34.14
CA THR A 158 21.62 -7.80 -34.82
C THR A 158 22.70 -8.38 -33.91
N VAL A 159 23.44 -7.52 -33.20
CA VAL A 159 24.46 -7.92 -32.23
C VAL A 159 23.91 -8.70 -31.02
N ASN A 160 22.60 -8.60 -30.73
CA ASN A 160 21.92 -9.36 -29.68
C ASN A 160 21.15 -10.57 -30.23
N ALA A 161 21.22 -10.81 -31.53
CA ALA A 161 20.57 -11.92 -32.23
C ALA A 161 21.56 -13.06 -32.56
N LEU A 162 22.73 -13.03 -31.93
CA LEU A 162 23.75 -14.07 -32.04
C LEU A 162 23.44 -15.25 -31.12
N PHE A 163 23.75 -16.46 -31.59
CA PHE A 163 23.66 -17.69 -30.84
C PHE A 163 24.99 -18.42 -30.79
N TYR A 164 25.27 -19.10 -29.69
CA TYR A 164 26.37 -20.03 -29.55
C TYR A 164 25.80 -21.44 -29.37
N ASN A 165 26.01 -22.30 -30.36
CA ASN A 165 25.48 -23.65 -30.35
C ASN A 165 26.34 -24.54 -29.45
N LEU A 166 25.74 -25.06 -28.37
CA LEU A 166 26.46 -25.85 -27.38
C LEU A 166 26.95 -27.19 -27.94
N HIS A 167 26.29 -27.71 -28.98
CA HIS A 167 26.63 -29.00 -29.57
C HIS A 167 27.81 -28.90 -30.54
N THR A 168 27.85 -27.83 -31.34
CA THR A 168 28.88 -27.63 -32.38
C THR A 168 30.03 -26.72 -31.96
N GLU A 169 29.89 -26.01 -30.84
CA GLU A 169 30.86 -25.00 -30.36
C GLU A 169 31.08 -23.87 -31.37
N ALA A 170 30.07 -23.58 -32.18
CA ALA A 170 30.11 -22.56 -33.21
C ALA A 170 29.12 -21.43 -32.91
N VAL A 171 29.52 -20.21 -33.29
CA VAL A 171 28.62 -19.06 -33.31
C VAL A 171 27.74 -19.15 -34.55
N GLU A 172 26.44 -19.06 -34.35
CA GLU A 172 25.42 -19.00 -35.39
C GLU A 172 24.91 -17.56 -35.48
N ASP A 173 25.00 -16.98 -36.67
CA ASP A 173 24.52 -15.63 -36.97
C ASP A 173 23.49 -15.69 -38.10
N PHE A 174 22.24 -15.38 -37.76
CA PHE A 174 21.12 -15.38 -38.69
C PHE A 174 20.67 -13.96 -39.09
N ALA A 175 21.28 -12.92 -38.50
CA ALA A 175 20.86 -11.52 -38.67
C ALA A 175 21.99 -10.58 -39.13
N GLY A 176 23.22 -11.07 -39.31
CA GLY A 176 24.39 -10.26 -39.66
C GLY A 176 25.02 -9.54 -38.46
N GLY A 177 24.80 -10.05 -37.24
CA GLY A 177 25.33 -9.47 -36.01
C GLY A 177 26.86 -9.50 -35.89
N LEU A 178 27.55 -10.46 -36.50
CA LEU A 178 29.02 -10.55 -36.45
C LEU A 178 29.68 -9.40 -37.23
N ASP A 179 29.17 -9.12 -38.43
CA ASP A 179 29.66 -8.01 -39.27
C ASP A 179 29.40 -6.66 -38.58
N ASP A 180 28.23 -6.50 -37.96
CA ASP A 180 27.87 -5.28 -37.24
C ASP A 180 28.68 -5.12 -35.94
N LEU A 181 29.00 -6.21 -35.25
CA LEU A 181 29.89 -6.21 -34.08
C LEU A 181 31.30 -5.75 -34.47
N GLN A 182 31.83 -6.23 -35.61
CA GLN A 182 33.12 -5.80 -36.14
C GLN A 182 33.12 -4.32 -36.55
N LYS A 183 32.03 -3.85 -37.17
CA LYS A 183 31.86 -2.45 -37.59
C LYS A 183 31.48 -1.50 -36.44
N ARG A 184 31.19 -2.03 -35.24
CA ARG A 184 30.68 -1.29 -34.09
C ARG A 184 29.38 -0.53 -34.39
N VAL A 185 28.43 -1.21 -35.04
CA VAL A 185 27.14 -0.66 -35.42
C VAL A 185 26.00 -1.38 -34.71
N ILE A 186 25.01 -0.63 -34.23
CA ILE A 186 23.74 -1.16 -33.71
C ILE A 186 22.69 -1.05 -34.81
N ARG A 187 22.30 -2.20 -35.37
CA ARG A 187 21.27 -2.33 -36.41
C ARG A 187 20.13 -3.23 -35.96
N THR A 188 18.92 -3.00 -36.46
CA THR A 188 17.76 -3.89 -36.25
C THR A 188 17.82 -5.13 -37.17
N PRO A 189 17.43 -6.33 -36.72
CA PRO A 189 17.43 -7.54 -37.56
C PRO A 189 16.47 -7.44 -38.77
N MET A 190 15.35 -6.76 -38.61
CA MET A 190 14.37 -6.49 -39.66
C MET A 190 14.35 -5.00 -40.04
N ALA A 191 13.47 -4.62 -40.96
CA ALA A 191 13.24 -3.22 -41.31
C ALA A 191 12.99 -2.39 -40.03
N PRO A 192 13.66 -1.23 -39.84
CA PRO A 192 13.56 -0.46 -38.60
C PRO A 192 12.13 -0.04 -38.26
N LEU A 193 11.36 0.39 -39.26
CA LEU A 193 9.97 0.82 -39.05
C LEU A 193 9.11 -0.31 -38.51
N GLN A 194 9.22 -1.51 -39.09
CA GLN A 194 8.50 -2.68 -38.59
C GLN A 194 8.94 -3.01 -37.16
N THR A 195 10.26 -3.05 -36.92
CA THR A 195 10.85 -3.37 -35.61
C THR A 195 10.34 -2.43 -34.50
N PHE A 196 10.27 -1.13 -34.77
CA PHE A 196 9.80 -0.14 -33.79
C PHE A 196 8.27 -0.09 -33.67
N MET A 197 7.51 -0.44 -34.71
CA MET A 197 6.05 -0.50 -34.62
C MET A 197 5.57 -1.75 -33.88
N ASP A 198 6.31 -2.85 -33.97
CA ASP A 198 6.07 -4.11 -33.25
C ASP A 198 6.33 -3.93 -31.74
N ASP A 199 7.49 -3.37 -31.37
CA ASP A 199 7.78 -2.96 -29.98
C ASP A 199 8.52 -1.61 -29.94
N PRO A 200 7.80 -0.50 -29.69
CA PRO A 200 8.41 0.83 -29.64
C PRO A 200 9.48 1.00 -28.56
N LEU A 201 9.50 0.17 -27.50
CA LEU A 201 10.55 0.26 -26.49
C LEU A 201 11.95 -0.06 -27.06
N ARG A 202 12.02 -0.76 -28.20
CA ARG A 202 13.29 -1.04 -28.88
C ARG A 202 14.05 0.21 -29.26
N VAL A 203 13.38 1.34 -29.50
CA VAL A 203 14.03 2.63 -29.71
C VAL A 203 14.96 2.98 -28.54
N LEU A 204 14.41 2.96 -27.31
CA LEU A 204 15.19 3.23 -26.10
C LEU A 204 16.25 2.15 -25.86
N ARG A 205 15.94 0.87 -26.10
CA ARG A 205 16.94 -0.20 -25.95
C ARG A 205 18.13 -0.03 -26.88
N LEU A 206 17.90 0.37 -28.14
CA LEU A 206 18.97 0.61 -29.10
C LEU A 206 19.84 1.80 -28.70
N VAL A 207 19.24 2.90 -28.22
CA VAL A 207 19.98 4.03 -27.65
C VAL A 207 20.84 3.57 -26.48
N ARG A 208 20.30 2.74 -25.59
CA ARG A 208 21.04 2.16 -24.46
C ARG A 208 22.18 1.26 -24.91
N PHE A 209 22.00 0.43 -25.94
CA PHE A 209 23.08 -0.43 -26.43
C PHE A 209 24.17 0.37 -27.12
N ALA A 210 23.80 1.37 -27.92
CA ALA A 210 24.74 2.28 -28.57
C ALA A 210 25.61 3.00 -27.52
N SER A 211 24.99 3.55 -26.47
CA SER A 211 25.74 4.21 -25.40
C SER A 211 26.54 3.22 -24.55
N ARG A 212 25.97 2.09 -24.11
CA ARG A 212 26.69 1.09 -23.28
C ARG A 212 27.93 0.53 -23.98
N LEU A 213 27.84 0.27 -25.29
CA LEU A 213 28.92 -0.35 -26.07
C LEU A 213 29.85 0.66 -26.74
N GLY A 214 29.47 1.95 -26.79
CA GLY A 214 30.18 2.96 -27.57
C GLY A 214 30.10 2.71 -29.08
N PHE A 215 28.94 2.21 -29.55
CA PHE A 215 28.69 1.87 -30.95
C PHE A 215 27.81 2.92 -31.61
N GLU A 216 27.91 3.04 -32.93
CA GLU A 216 27.05 3.95 -33.70
C GLU A 216 25.71 3.30 -34.06
N LEU A 217 24.64 4.09 -34.09
CA LEU A 217 23.34 3.62 -34.60
C LEU A 217 23.38 3.55 -36.13
N ASP A 218 22.79 2.50 -36.70
CA ASP A 218 22.58 2.41 -38.14
C ASP A 218 21.79 3.63 -38.67
N PRO A 219 22.25 4.32 -39.73
CA PRO A 219 21.60 5.55 -40.22
C PRO A 219 20.16 5.36 -40.69
N ALA A 220 19.77 4.17 -41.15
CA ALA A 220 18.37 3.89 -41.50
C ALA A 220 17.52 3.75 -40.25
N ALA A 221 18.03 3.05 -39.22
CA ALA A 221 17.35 2.96 -37.93
C ALA A 221 17.20 4.33 -37.25
N ALA A 222 18.27 5.13 -37.20
CA ALA A 222 18.26 6.46 -36.58
C ALA A 222 17.24 7.41 -37.20
N ARG A 223 17.09 7.39 -38.53
CA ARG A 223 16.06 8.21 -39.21
C ARG A 223 14.65 7.85 -38.77
N VAL A 224 14.34 6.55 -38.69
CA VAL A 224 13.01 6.06 -38.35
C VAL A 224 12.68 6.25 -36.86
N MET A 225 13.69 6.26 -35.98
CA MET A 225 13.48 6.53 -34.55
C MET A 225 12.87 7.92 -34.29
N GLY A 226 13.20 8.92 -35.12
CA GLY A 226 12.66 10.27 -35.02
C GLY A 226 11.33 10.49 -35.76
N ASP A 227 10.80 9.47 -36.45
CA ASP A 227 9.53 9.59 -37.17
C ASP A 227 8.36 9.75 -36.19
N ARG A 228 7.45 10.68 -36.50
CA ARG A 228 6.29 11.00 -35.66
C ARG A 228 5.46 9.77 -35.27
N ALA A 229 5.25 8.85 -36.20
CA ALA A 229 4.50 7.62 -35.96
C ALA A 229 5.15 6.72 -34.91
N VAL A 230 6.49 6.62 -34.90
CA VAL A 230 7.26 5.83 -33.94
C VAL A 230 7.24 6.51 -32.56
N LEU A 231 7.42 7.84 -32.52
CA LEU A 231 7.34 8.62 -31.29
C LEU A 231 5.95 8.51 -30.64
N ASP A 232 4.88 8.59 -31.44
CA ASP A 232 3.51 8.43 -30.95
C ASP A 232 3.25 6.98 -30.49
N ALA A 233 3.76 5.98 -31.20
CA ALA A 233 3.69 4.59 -30.76
C ALA A 233 4.44 4.37 -29.43
N LEU A 234 5.62 4.98 -29.26
CA LEU A 234 6.37 4.94 -28.00
C LEU A 234 5.63 5.65 -26.87
N ARG A 235 4.95 6.77 -27.15
CA ARG A 235 4.13 7.51 -26.18
C ARG A 235 2.88 6.75 -25.74
N ILE A 236 2.19 6.08 -26.68
CA ILE A 236 0.87 5.49 -26.44
C ILE A 236 0.98 4.01 -26.03
N LYS A 237 1.79 3.22 -26.74
CA LYS A 237 1.83 1.76 -26.55
C LYS A 237 2.74 1.33 -25.40
N ILE A 238 3.65 2.16 -24.92
CA ILE A 238 4.63 1.78 -23.89
C ILE A 238 4.30 2.44 -22.55
N SER A 239 4.30 1.63 -21.50
CA SER A 239 4.13 2.07 -20.11
C SER A 239 5.34 2.87 -19.63
N ARG A 240 5.08 3.89 -18.81
CA ARG A 240 6.09 4.87 -18.37
C ARG A 240 7.12 4.26 -17.44
N GLU A 241 6.75 3.21 -16.70
CA GLU A 241 7.64 2.41 -15.86
C GLU A 241 8.73 1.74 -16.69
N ARG A 242 8.39 1.21 -17.88
CA ARG A 242 9.38 0.58 -18.77
C ARG A 242 10.31 1.62 -19.41
N VAL A 243 9.79 2.81 -19.71
CA VAL A 243 10.62 3.95 -20.14
C VAL A 243 11.63 4.30 -19.03
N GLY A 244 11.16 4.40 -17.78
CA GLY A 244 11.99 4.63 -16.61
C GLY A 244 13.11 3.62 -16.43
N VAL A 245 12.81 2.31 -16.56
CA VAL A 245 13.84 1.25 -16.45
C VAL A 245 14.92 1.38 -17.51
N GLU A 246 14.56 1.66 -18.77
CA GLU A 246 15.57 1.82 -19.84
C GLU A 246 16.38 3.12 -19.62
N LEU A 247 15.74 4.22 -19.22
CA LEU A 247 16.42 5.48 -18.88
C LEU A 247 17.39 5.32 -17.70
N GLU A 248 16.97 4.64 -16.63
CA GLU A 248 17.81 4.36 -15.48
C GLU A 248 19.07 3.58 -15.87
N LYS A 249 18.91 2.53 -16.69
CA LYS A 249 20.04 1.74 -17.21
C LYS A 249 20.97 2.54 -18.10
N MET A 250 20.47 3.51 -18.87
CA MET A 250 21.31 4.42 -19.66
C MET A 250 22.15 5.32 -18.76
N LEU A 251 21.53 5.92 -17.75
CA LEU A 251 22.17 6.95 -16.90
C LEU A 251 23.07 6.37 -15.81
N LYS A 252 22.83 5.11 -15.39
CA LYS A 252 23.77 4.34 -14.55
C LYS A 252 24.90 3.67 -15.34
N GLY A 253 24.79 3.63 -16.67
CA GLY A 253 25.79 2.99 -17.55
C GLY A 253 27.08 3.79 -17.69
N ASN A 254 28.01 3.27 -18.49
CA ASN A 254 29.36 3.84 -18.66
C ASN A 254 29.38 5.17 -19.43
N HIS A 255 28.42 5.40 -20.33
CA HIS A 255 28.39 6.58 -21.22
C HIS A 255 27.03 7.30 -21.17
N PRO A 256 26.66 7.92 -20.03
CA PRO A 256 25.40 8.65 -19.88
C PRO A 256 25.31 9.87 -20.81
N LEU A 257 26.44 10.57 -21.06
CA LEU A 257 26.51 11.68 -22.01
C LEU A 257 26.01 11.27 -23.41
N VAL A 258 26.55 10.16 -23.94
CA VAL A 258 26.19 9.64 -25.27
C VAL A 258 24.70 9.30 -25.33
N SER A 259 24.15 8.75 -24.23
CA SER A 259 22.71 8.45 -24.15
C SER A 259 21.85 9.72 -24.29
N LEU A 260 22.21 10.79 -23.59
CA LEU A 260 21.47 12.06 -23.67
C LEU A 260 21.65 12.76 -25.02
N GLN A 261 22.86 12.74 -25.59
CA GLN A 261 23.11 13.26 -26.95
C GLN A 261 22.28 12.52 -28.01
N LEU A 262 22.12 11.20 -27.88
CA LEU A 262 21.26 10.42 -28.77
C LEU A 262 19.77 10.76 -28.57
N ILE A 263 19.32 10.91 -27.32
CA ILE A 263 17.94 11.33 -27.03
C ILE A 263 17.63 12.70 -27.66
N ASP A 264 18.57 13.64 -27.54
CA ASP A 264 18.49 14.98 -28.10
C ASP A 264 18.45 14.94 -29.64
N LYS A 265 19.46 14.32 -30.26
CA LYS A 265 19.60 14.21 -31.72
C LYS A 265 18.43 13.50 -32.40
N LEU A 266 17.83 12.50 -31.73
CA LEU A 266 16.70 11.73 -32.27
C LEU A 266 15.34 12.36 -31.97
N GLY A 267 15.27 13.48 -31.23
CA GLY A 267 14.02 14.15 -30.88
C GLY A 267 13.16 13.38 -29.88
N LEU A 268 13.77 12.53 -29.04
CA LEU A 268 13.06 11.64 -28.11
C LEU A 268 12.67 12.34 -26.80
N TYR A 269 13.19 13.53 -26.53
CA TYR A 269 13.02 14.24 -25.25
C TYR A 269 11.55 14.39 -24.86
N HIS A 270 10.72 14.98 -25.71
CA HIS A 270 9.30 15.22 -25.41
C HIS A 270 8.46 13.95 -25.37
N THR A 271 8.99 12.80 -25.80
CA THR A 271 8.32 11.50 -25.70
C THR A 271 8.63 10.82 -24.37
N ILE A 272 9.81 11.08 -23.79
CA ILE A 272 10.29 10.51 -22.53
C ILE A 272 9.88 11.39 -21.34
N PHE A 273 10.15 12.69 -21.42
CA PHE A 273 9.95 13.66 -20.34
C PHE A 273 8.63 14.42 -20.52
N THR A 274 7.51 13.70 -20.53
CA THR A 274 6.17 14.29 -20.68
C THR A 274 5.16 13.54 -19.82
N ASP A 275 4.15 14.22 -19.29
CA ASP A 275 2.97 13.54 -18.75
C ASP A 275 2.08 13.09 -19.93
N PRO A 276 1.93 11.77 -20.18
CA PRO A 276 1.09 11.29 -21.28
C PRO A 276 -0.41 11.45 -21.02
N ALA A 277 -0.84 11.65 -19.77
CA ALA A 277 -2.25 11.85 -19.41
C ALA A 277 -2.71 13.30 -19.61
N ARG A 278 -1.76 14.23 -19.80
CA ARG A 278 -2.02 15.65 -19.99
C ARG A 278 -1.65 16.05 -21.41
N ASP A 279 -2.64 16.40 -22.22
CA ASP A 279 -2.44 16.87 -23.59
C ASP A 279 -3.09 18.25 -23.79
N PRO A 280 -2.34 19.33 -24.12
CA PRO A 280 -0.89 19.38 -24.25
C PRO A 280 -0.17 19.52 -22.91
N PHE A 281 0.87 18.73 -22.70
CA PHE A 281 1.86 18.96 -21.65
C PHE A 281 2.83 20.06 -22.09
N PRO A 282 3.19 21.03 -21.22
CA PRO A 282 4.17 22.06 -21.56
C PRO A 282 5.51 21.47 -22.00
N GLN A 283 6.02 21.92 -23.16
CA GLN A 283 7.27 21.45 -23.74
C GLN A 283 8.34 22.55 -23.60
N PRO A 284 9.48 22.29 -22.92
CA PRO A 284 10.56 23.27 -22.80
C PRO A 284 11.33 23.40 -24.12
N ASP A 285 11.96 24.56 -24.32
CA ASP A 285 12.95 24.72 -25.39
C ASP A 285 14.21 23.91 -25.07
N LEU A 286 14.71 23.18 -26.05
CA LEU A 286 15.86 22.29 -25.91
C LEU A 286 17.14 22.88 -26.51
N ALA A 287 17.10 24.08 -27.11
CA ALA A 287 18.24 24.69 -27.77
C ALA A 287 19.52 24.74 -26.90
N THR A 288 19.37 24.97 -25.59
CA THR A 288 20.46 25.02 -24.61
C THR A 288 20.56 23.78 -23.73
N TRP A 289 19.76 22.74 -23.95
CA TRP A 289 19.75 21.55 -23.10
C TRP A 289 21.12 20.83 -23.07
N HIS A 290 21.81 20.79 -24.21
CA HIS A 290 23.15 20.21 -24.34
C HIS A 290 24.17 20.80 -23.36
N MET A 291 24.04 22.08 -23.04
CA MET A 291 24.92 22.73 -22.07
C MET A 291 24.84 22.06 -20.69
N ALA A 292 23.67 21.58 -20.25
CA ALA A 292 23.52 20.93 -18.95
C ALA A 292 24.25 19.58 -18.90
N TYR A 293 23.99 18.70 -19.86
CA TYR A 293 24.58 17.36 -19.85
C TYR A 293 26.07 17.35 -20.21
N GLU A 294 26.52 18.27 -21.07
CA GLU A 294 27.95 18.45 -21.38
C GLU A 294 28.70 19.07 -20.20
N CYS A 295 28.09 20.02 -19.49
CA CYS A 295 28.67 20.57 -18.27
C CYS A 295 28.84 19.48 -17.20
N LEU A 296 27.81 18.67 -16.95
CA LEU A 296 27.91 17.59 -15.98
C LEU A 296 29.00 16.57 -16.36
N HIS A 297 29.10 16.22 -17.65
CA HIS A 297 30.20 15.37 -18.13
C HIS A 297 31.56 16.02 -17.91
N PHE A 298 31.73 17.30 -18.29
CA PHE A 298 32.96 18.05 -18.10
C PHE A 298 33.38 18.07 -16.62
N LEU A 299 32.44 18.33 -15.71
CA LEU A 299 32.69 18.29 -14.27
C LEU A 299 33.11 16.89 -13.80
N ALA A 300 32.53 15.83 -14.36
CA ALA A 300 32.84 14.45 -14.00
C ALA A 300 34.20 13.95 -14.54
N GLU A 301 34.67 14.46 -15.69
CA GLU A 301 35.99 14.15 -16.26
C GLU A 301 37.12 14.96 -15.61
N ASN A 302 36.85 16.22 -15.22
CA ASN A 302 37.85 17.13 -14.65
C ASN A 302 37.82 17.10 -13.10
N ARG A 303 37.75 15.90 -12.51
CA ARG A 303 37.75 15.74 -11.05
C ARG A 303 39.14 16.01 -10.48
N THR A 304 39.25 17.10 -9.73
CA THR A 304 40.40 17.39 -8.88
C THR A 304 39.93 17.54 -7.42
N PRO A 305 40.83 17.36 -6.43
CA PRO A 305 40.49 17.67 -5.03
C PRO A 305 39.95 19.10 -4.92
N GLY A 306 38.77 19.25 -4.31
CA GLY A 306 38.10 20.54 -4.18
C GLY A 306 37.30 21.01 -5.42
N SER A 307 37.28 20.27 -6.53
CA SER A 307 36.43 20.61 -7.68
C SER A 307 34.94 20.52 -7.35
N LEU A 308 34.11 21.30 -8.06
CA LEU A 308 32.64 21.26 -7.98
C LEU A 308 32.06 19.84 -7.96
N HIS A 309 32.52 18.95 -8.84
CA HIS A 309 32.01 17.58 -8.90
C HIS A 309 32.31 16.80 -7.62
N GLU A 310 33.55 16.85 -7.14
CA GLU A 310 33.99 16.12 -5.95
C GLU A 310 33.25 16.60 -4.70
N GLN A 311 33.01 17.91 -4.60
CA GLN A 311 32.29 18.50 -3.48
C GLN A 311 30.78 18.18 -3.48
N LEU A 312 30.15 18.15 -4.67
CA LEU A 312 28.69 18.04 -4.81
C LEU A 312 28.18 16.61 -5.04
N VAL A 313 28.93 15.75 -5.73
CA VAL A 313 28.49 14.41 -6.18
C VAL A 313 29.37 13.34 -5.54
N ARG A 314 29.00 12.91 -4.32
CA ARG A 314 29.84 12.06 -3.46
C ARG A 314 29.54 10.55 -3.53
N THR A 315 28.37 10.15 -4.02
CA THR A 315 27.95 8.74 -4.06
C THR A 315 27.52 8.32 -5.47
N ASP A 316 27.51 7.02 -5.75
CA ASP A 316 27.03 6.49 -7.04
C ASP A 316 25.55 6.82 -7.28
N GLU A 317 24.74 6.85 -6.21
CA GLU A 317 23.34 7.29 -6.26
C GLU A 317 23.24 8.78 -6.61
N ALA A 318 24.06 9.63 -5.98
CA ALA A 318 24.11 11.06 -6.30
C ALA A 318 24.56 11.30 -7.75
N ARG A 319 25.46 10.47 -8.29
CA ARG A 319 25.87 10.53 -9.71
C ARG A 319 24.68 10.26 -10.63
N TYR A 320 23.89 9.23 -10.34
CA TYR A 320 22.68 8.94 -11.11
C TYR A 320 21.67 10.09 -11.01
N HIS A 321 21.42 10.62 -9.81
CA HIS A 321 20.50 11.74 -9.62
C HIS A 321 20.97 13.03 -10.30
N ALA A 322 22.28 13.31 -10.33
CA ALA A 322 22.85 14.43 -11.07
C ALA A 322 22.52 14.36 -12.57
N TRP A 323 22.61 13.17 -13.18
CA TRP A 323 22.23 12.98 -14.58
C TRP A 323 20.73 13.23 -14.82
N ILE A 324 19.86 12.78 -13.91
CA ILE A 324 18.42 13.08 -13.98
C ILE A 324 18.15 14.58 -13.85
N LEU A 325 18.86 15.28 -12.96
CA LEU A 325 18.75 16.73 -12.83
C LEU A 325 19.14 17.47 -14.11
N ALA A 326 20.15 16.97 -14.83
CA ALA A 326 20.52 17.50 -16.14
C ALA A 326 19.44 17.27 -17.21
N THR A 327 18.63 16.19 -17.12
CA THR A 327 17.55 15.97 -18.10
C THR A 327 16.37 16.91 -17.91
N VAL A 328 16.12 17.36 -16.69
CA VAL A 328 14.94 18.18 -16.35
C VAL A 328 15.22 19.67 -16.21
N ALA A 329 16.48 20.09 -16.28
CA ALA A 329 16.88 21.51 -16.26
C ALA A 329 16.11 22.40 -17.27
N PRO A 330 15.78 21.96 -18.51
CA PRO A 330 15.04 22.79 -19.45
C PRO A 330 13.64 23.23 -18.97
N PHE A 331 13.01 22.47 -18.07
CA PHE A 331 11.68 22.81 -17.54
C PHE A 331 11.65 24.11 -16.72
N GLU A 332 12.80 24.59 -16.25
CA GLU A 332 12.91 25.84 -15.47
C GLU A 332 12.69 27.09 -16.31
N ALA A 333 12.85 27.00 -17.63
CA ALA A 333 12.57 28.11 -18.53
C ALA A 333 11.05 28.34 -18.72
N LEU A 334 10.21 27.38 -18.31
CA LEU A 334 8.76 27.47 -18.44
C LEU A 334 8.15 28.29 -17.30
N PRO A 335 7.05 29.02 -17.56
CA PRO A 335 6.36 29.78 -16.52
C PRO A 335 5.79 28.86 -15.45
N ALA A 336 5.83 29.33 -14.19
CA ALA A 336 5.21 28.62 -13.07
C ALA A 336 3.71 28.42 -13.29
N GLU A 337 3.19 27.23 -12.96
CA GLU A 337 1.77 26.94 -13.13
C GLU A 337 0.90 27.78 -12.19
N GLN A 338 -0.11 28.44 -12.77
CA GLN A 338 -1.12 29.18 -12.03
C GLN A 338 -2.27 28.24 -11.63
N GLY A 339 -2.53 28.08 -10.33
CA GLY A 339 -3.69 27.31 -9.84
C GLY A 339 -3.40 26.35 -8.69
N ALA A 340 -2.87 26.84 -7.57
CA ALA A 340 -2.84 26.05 -6.34
C ALA A 340 -4.27 25.87 -5.79
N LYS A 341 -4.75 24.64 -5.69
CA LYS A 341 -5.93 24.32 -4.86
C LYS A 341 -5.51 24.43 -3.39
N SER A 342 -6.05 25.43 -2.67
CA SER A 342 -6.02 25.60 -1.20
C SER A 342 -4.72 25.20 -0.47
N GLY A 343 -3.84 26.18 -0.25
CA GLY A 343 -2.82 26.14 0.82
C GLY A 343 -1.54 25.31 0.57
N ARG A 344 -1.35 24.67 -0.58
CA ARG A 344 -0.07 24.01 -0.95
C ARG A 344 0.53 24.58 -2.24
N PRO A 345 1.86 24.78 -2.32
CA PRO A 345 2.50 25.23 -3.56
C PRO A 345 2.31 24.18 -4.67
N PRO A 346 2.13 24.61 -5.93
CA PRO A 346 1.99 23.70 -7.06
C PRO A 346 3.25 22.85 -7.23
N VAL A 347 3.08 21.63 -7.74
CA VAL A 347 4.20 20.74 -8.05
C VAL A 347 4.93 21.31 -9.26
N PRO A 348 6.27 21.48 -9.23
CA PRO A 348 7.03 21.97 -10.38
C PRO A 348 6.90 21.05 -11.61
N LEU A 349 6.87 21.62 -12.81
CA LEU A 349 6.74 20.87 -14.07
C LEU A 349 7.83 19.81 -14.24
N ALA A 350 9.07 20.11 -13.84
CA ALA A 350 10.17 19.14 -13.82
C ALA A 350 9.82 17.88 -13.01
N ALA A 351 9.26 18.06 -11.81
CA ALA A 351 8.86 16.95 -10.93
C ALA A 351 7.59 16.23 -11.42
N GLN A 352 6.70 16.92 -12.13
CA GLN A 352 5.56 16.27 -12.82
C GLN A 352 6.04 15.41 -13.99
N ALA A 353 6.93 15.94 -14.83
CA ALA A 353 7.52 15.23 -15.98
C ALA A 353 8.29 13.99 -15.54
N ALA A 354 9.04 14.05 -14.43
CA ALA A 354 9.72 12.88 -13.90
C ALA A 354 8.76 11.82 -13.35
N ARG A 355 7.74 12.24 -12.61
CA ARG A 355 6.76 11.35 -12.00
C ARG A 355 5.88 10.67 -13.03
N GLU A 356 5.39 11.39 -14.03
CA GLU A 356 4.44 10.81 -14.98
C GLU A 356 5.11 10.34 -16.27
N GLY A 357 6.21 10.97 -16.70
CA GLY A 357 6.88 10.62 -17.96
C GLY A 357 7.75 9.39 -17.91
N PHE A 358 8.43 9.14 -16.79
CA PHE A 358 9.25 7.94 -16.63
C PHE A 358 9.11 7.27 -15.25
N LYS A 359 8.09 7.66 -14.46
CA LYS A 359 7.74 7.04 -13.17
C LYS A 359 8.91 7.01 -12.18
N ALA A 360 9.55 8.16 -12.03
CA ALA A 360 10.63 8.36 -11.07
C ALA A 360 10.18 8.04 -9.63
N PRO A 361 11.06 7.50 -8.77
CA PRO A 361 10.77 7.28 -7.35
C PRO A 361 10.34 8.56 -6.63
N THR A 362 9.47 8.45 -5.62
CA THR A 362 8.96 9.60 -4.83
C THR A 362 10.09 10.43 -4.24
N LYS A 363 11.13 9.80 -3.68
CA LYS A 363 12.31 10.49 -3.13
C LYS A 363 13.00 11.38 -4.17
N LEU A 364 13.13 10.89 -5.41
CA LEU A 364 13.73 11.64 -6.52
C LEU A 364 12.84 12.83 -6.94
N CYS A 365 11.52 12.61 -7.02
CA CYS A 365 10.56 13.67 -7.30
C CYS A 365 10.56 14.78 -6.23
N ASP A 366 10.63 14.39 -4.95
CA ASP A 366 10.67 15.33 -3.82
C ASP A 366 11.99 16.12 -3.82
N MET A 367 13.11 15.48 -4.11
CA MET A 367 14.41 16.14 -4.27
C MET A 367 14.38 17.16 -5.41
N MET A 368 13.83 16.81 -6.57
CA MET A 368 13.66 17.74 -7.69
C MET A 368 12.73 18.92 -7.34
N ALA A 369 11.62 18.65 -6.64
CA ALA A 369 10.71 19.69 -6.20
C ALA A 369 11.35 20.60 -5.14
N ALA A 370 12.20 20.07 -4.25
CA ALA A 370 13.00 20.84 -3.32
C ALA A 370 14.03 21.70 -4.06
N ALA A 371 14.78 21.14 -5.01
CA ALA A 371 15.76 21.84 -5.82
C ALA A 371 15.14 23.04 -6.56
N HIS A 372 13.98 22.87 -7.18
CA HIS A 372 13.23 23.96 -7.80
C HIS A 372 12.82 25.05 -6.79
N ARG A 373 12.25 24.66 -5.63
CA ARG A 373 11.76 25.61 -4.62
C ARG A 373 12.88 26.40 -3.93
N HIS A 374 14.02 25.76 -3.71
CA HIS A 374 15.14 26.38 -2.99
C HIS A 374 16.10 27.12 -3.93
N ARG A 375 16.07 26.87 -5.24
CA ARG A 375 16.93 27.52 -6.24
C ARG A 375 17.00 29.05 -6.11
N PRO A 376 15.90 29.82 -5.98
CA PRO A 376 16.00 31.27 -5.81
C PRO A 376 16.79 31.70 -4.57
N ARG A 377 16.73 30.90 -3.49
CA ARG A 377 17.47 31.17 -2.24
C ARG A 377 18.94 30.77 -2.37
N VAL A 378 19.25 29.70 -3.12
CA VAL A 378 20.63 29.33 -3.46
C VAL A 378 21.29 30.45 -4.27
N LEU A 379 20.62 30.96 -5.31
CA LEU A 379 21.12 32.06 -6.13
C LEU A 379 21.32 33.34 -5.32
N ALA A 380 20.37 33.69 -4.43
CA ALA A 380 20.51 34.85 -3.55
C ALA A 380 21.72 34.74 -2.60
N LEU A 381 22.05 33.53 -2.11
CA LEU A 381 23.25 33.32 -1.31
C LEU A 381 24.54 33.35 -2.14
N LYS A 382 24.52 32.85 -3.38
CA LYS A 382 25.64 33.01 -4.32
C LYS A 382 25.92 34.50 -4.59
N GLU A 383 24.89 35.28 -4.93
CA GLU A 383 25.01 36.73 -5.13
C GLU A 383 25.51 37.46 -3.87
N LEU A 384 25.12 36.98 -2.68
CA LEU A 384 25.60 37.55 -1.41
C LEU A 384 27.10 37.33 -1.22
N VAL A 385 27.64 36.16 -1.59
CA VAL A 385 29.09 35.87 -1.54
C VAL A 385 29.88 36.80 -2.46
N ASP A 386 29.32 37.08 -3.64
CA ASP A 386 29.92 38.01 -4.61
C ASP A 386 29.79 39.49 -4.17
N SER A 387 28.94 39.77 -3.17
CA SER A 387 28.76 41.11 -2.61
C SER A 387 29.79 41.46 -1.52
N LYS A 388 29.99 42.77 -1.29
CA LYS A 388 30.85 43.29 -0.20
C LYS A 388 30.09 43.49 1.13
N LYS A 389 28.93 42.86 1.26
CA LYS A 389 28.06 43.02 2.43
C LYS A 389 28.61 42.23 3.64
N PRO A 390 28.50 42.75 4.87
CA PRO A 390 28.97 42.04 6.07
C PRO A 390 28.27 40.69 6.27
N GLU A 391 27.01 40.57 5.81
CA GLU A 391 26.21 39.35 5.91
C GLU A 391 26.84 38.13 5.22
N ARG A 392 27.84 38.32 4.34
CA ARG A 392 28.59 37.21 3.72
C ARG A 392 29.36 36.35 4.74
N GLN A 393 29.67 36.91 5.91
CA GLN A 393 30.41 36.21 6.97
C GLN A 393 29.47 35.55 8.02
N GLU A 394 28.15 35.65 7.84
CA GLU A 394 27.16 35.07 8.77
C GLU A 394 27.07 33.54 8.61
N ARG A 395 27.88 32.81 9.39
CA ARG A 395 27.97 31.35 9.33
C ARG A 395 26.63 30.65 9.57
N ASP A 396 25.81 31.18 10.48
CA ASP A 396 24.47 30.67 10.78
C ASP A 396 23.49 30.83 9.62
N ARG A 397 23.56 31.94 8.88
CA ARG A 397 22.72 32.16 7.70
C ARG A 397 22.94 31.09 6.63
N PHE A 398 24.20 30.80 6.29
CA PHE A 398 24.54 29.76 5.32
C PHE A 398 24.25 28.36 5.88
N GLY A 399 24.66 28.08 7.12
CA GLY A 399 24.45 26.77 7.75
C GLY A 399 22.97 26.43 7.93
N MET A 400 22.14 27.37 8.36
CA MET A 400 20.69 27.15 8.51
C MET A 400 19.99 26.97 7.16
N ALA A 401 20.41 27.72 6.12
CA ALA A 401 19.91 27.52 4.77
C ALA A 401 20.24 26.11 4.24
N ILE A 402 21.49 25.66 4.39
CA ILE A 402 21.92 24.31 4.00
C ILE A 402 21.13 23.23 4.76
N ARG A 403 20.93 23.41 6.07
CA ARG A 403 20.12 22.49 6.91
C ARG A 403 18.66 22.43 6.46
N GLU A 404 18.09 23.57 6.08
CA GLU A 404 16.73 23.63 5.55
C GLU A 404 16.63 22.87 4.22
N TRP A 405 17.58 23.09 3.30
CA TRP A 405 17.61 22.43 2.00
C TRP A 405 17.83 20.91 2.11
N ASP A 406 18.60 20.46 3.11
CA ASP A 406 18.81 19.04 3.37
C ASP A 406 17.57 18.37 4.02
N GLY A 407 16.65 19.17 4.56
CA GLY A 407 15.35 18.71 5.06
C GLY A 407 14.41 18.22 3.94
N ARG A 408 13.46 17.33 4.27
CA ARG A 408 12.41 16.79 3.36
C ARG A 408 12.92 16.44 1.93
N GLY A 409 13.94 15.60 1.83
CA GLY A 409 14.45 15.12 0.53
C GLY A 409 15.96 14.87 0.47
N GLY A 410 16.73 15.36 1.44
CA GLY A 410 18.00 14.75 1.87
C GLY A 410 19.21 14.86 0.95
N HIS A 411 19.35 15.89 0.10
CA HIS A 411 20.57 16.10 -0.70
C HIS A 411 20.82 17.58 -1.09
N TRP A 412 21.12 18.47 -0.15
CA TRP A 412 21.34 19.91 -0.46
C TRP A 412 22.38 20.15 -1.56
N ARG A 413 23.42 19.31 -1.62
CA ARG A 413 24.49 19.37 -2.65
C ARG A 413 23.95 19.21 -4.07
N LEU A 414 23.01 18.30 -4.27
CA LEU A 414 22.37 18.10 -5.58
C LEU A 414 21.45 19.26 -5.96
N GLN A 415 20.87 19.96 -4.97
CA GLN A 415 20.07 21.17 -5.22
C GLN A 415 20.96 22.32 -5.69
N VAL A 416 22.17 22.46 -5.12
CA VAL A 416 23.18 23.42 -5.58
C VAL A 416 23.66 23.07 -6.99
N LEU A 417 23.93 21.78 -7.26
CA LEU A 417 24.28 21.31 -8.61
C LEU A 417 23.16 21.63 -9.61
N TYR A 418 21.90 21.40 -9.25
CA TYR A 418 20.76 21.75 -10.10
C TYR A 418 20.69 23.25 -10.38
N ALA A 419 20.88 24.09 -9.36
CA ALA A 419 20.91 25.54 -9.54
C ALA A 419 22.03 25.98 -10.50
N LEU A 420 23.22 25.38 -10.41
CA LEU A 420 24.33 25.60 -11.34
C LEU A 420 23.97 25.21 -12.78
N LEU A 421 23.42 24.01 -12.98
CA LEU A 421 23.06 23.52 -14.31
C LEU A 421 21.99 24.42 -14.97
N VAL A 422 21.00 24.85 -14.18
CA VAL A 422 19.92 25.71 -14.67
C VAL A 422 20.42 27.14 -14.94
N ASP A 423 21.32 27.67 -14.10
CA ASP A 423 21.97 28.97 -14.33
C ASP A 423 22.74 28.97 -15.67
N LEU A 424 23.52 27.91 -15.93
CA LEU A 424 24.23 27.73 -17.19
C LEU A 424 23.27 27.65 -18.40
N VAL A 425 22.22 26.84 -18.31
CA VAL A 425 21.19 26.70 -19.37
C VAL A 425 20.47 28.03 -19.63
N GLY A 426 20.21 28.81 -18.57
CA GLY A 426 19.53 30.10 -18.65
C GLY A 426 20.38 31.23 -19.24
N ARG A 427 21.69 31.23 -18.99
CA ARG A 427 22.64 32.19 -19.61
C ARG A 427 22.91 31.86 -21.08
N GLY A 428 22.74 30.59 -21.48
CA GLY A 428 22.92 30.14 -22.85
C GLY A 428 24.31 30.44 -23.39
N ALA A 429 24.45 30.59 -24.72
CA ALA A 429 25.72 30.90 -25.37
C ALA A 429 26.25 32.33 -25.09
N SER A 430 25.52 33.16 -24.31
CA SER A 430 25.86 34.56 -24.07
C SER A 430 27.08 34.74 -23.15
N GLU A 431 27.38 33.75 -22.31
CA GLU A 431 28.52 33.78 -21.40
C GLU A 431 29.34 32.50 -21.51
N ALA A 432 30.66 32.62 -21.31
CA ALA A 432 31.53 31.46 -21.35
C ALA A 432 31.23 30.53 -20.16
N ARG A 433 31.05 29.23 -20.44
CA ARG A 433 30.86 28.19 -19.41
C ARG A 433 31.90 28.30 -18.29
N GLU A 434 33.15 28.60 -18.63
CA GLU A 434 34.27 28.76 -17.69
C GLU A 434 34.03 29.87 -16.67
N THR A 435 33.42 30.99 -17.09
CA THR A 435 33.07 32.10 -16.20
C THR A 435 32.02 31.66 -15.19
N VAL A 436 30.93 31.02 -15.66
CA VAL A 436 29.87 30.51 -14.79
C VAL A 436 30.43 29.50 -13.79
N LEU A 437 31.24 28.55 -14.24
CA LEU A 437 31.85 27.55 -13.36
C LEU A 437 32.80 28.18 -12.32
N ALA A 438 33.56 29.22 -12.69
CA ALA A 438 34.42 29.94 -11.75
C ALA A 438 33.61 30.65 -10.65
N GLU A 439 32.48 31.27 -10.99
CA GLU A 439 31.58 31.88 -10.00
C GLU A 439 31.01 30.85 -9.01
N TRP A 440 30.58 29.69 -9.52
CA TRP A 440 30.05 28.62 -8.68
C TRP A 440 31.13 27.95 -7.83
N GLN A 441 32.36 27.84 -8.35
CA GLN A 441 33.50 27.37 -7.56
C GLN A 441 33.83 28.34 -6.42
N HIS A 442 33.88 29.65 -6.69
CA HIS A 442 34.05 30.68 -5.66
C HIS A 442 32.97 30.59 -4.56
N PHE A 443 31.72 30.34 -4.94
CA PHE A 443 30.64 30.13 -3.98
C PHE A 443 30.87 28.92 -3.08
N LEU A 444 31.25 27.76 -3.63
CA LEU A 444 31.54 26.57 -2.82
C LEU A 444 32.79 26.74 -1.96
N ASP A 445 33.83 27.37 -2.48
CA ASP A 445 35.06 27.67 -1.72
C ASP A 445 34.73 28.55 -0.51
N HIS A 446 33.84 29.54 -0.65
CA HIS A 446 33.35 30.34 0.48
C HIS A 446 32.55 29.51 1.51
N LEU A 447 31.76 28.52 1.09
CA LEU A 447 31.08 27.60 2.03
C LEU A 447 32.07 26.70 2.79
N VAL A 448 33.17 26.32 2.14
CA VAL A 448 34.27 25.58 2.77
C VAL A 448 35.01 26.48 3.77
N GLU A 449 35.31 27.73 3.40
CA GLU A 449 35.93 28.73 4.30
C GLU A 449 35.08 29.01 5.54
N LEU A 450 33.76 29.05 5.40
CA LEU A 450 32.81 29.20 6.51
C LEU A 450 32.63 27.93 7.34
N ASP A 451 33.17 26.79 6.94
CA ASP A 451 33.00 25.49 7.61
C ASP A 451 31.51 25.13 7.83
N VAL A 452 30.69 25.24 6.76
CA VAL A 452 29.24 24.94 6.80
C VAL A 452 28.82 23.81 5.88
N MET A 453 29.75 23.19 5.15
CA MET A 453 29.46 22.11 4.20
C MET A 453 28.79 20.89 4.85
N ASP A 454 29.05 20.65 6.14
CA ASP A 454 28.47 19.55 6.92
C ASP A 454 27.50 20.06 8.01
N ALA A 455 26.95 21.27 7.85
CA ALA A 455 25.94 21.83 8.74
C ALA A 455 24.73 20.90 9.01
N PRO A 456 24.22 20.07 8.05
CA PRO A 456 23.17 19.09 8.33
C PRO A 456 23.55 18.00 9.32
N SER A 457 24.83 17.62 9.36
CA SER A 457 25.35 16.60 10.27
C SER A 457 25.62 17.13 11.68
N LEU A 458 25.52 18.45 11.90
CA LEU A 458 25.68 19.07 13.20
C LEU A 458 24.58 18.60 14.16
N LYS A 459 24.99 17.95 15.26
CA LYS A 459 24.09 17.58 16.37
C LYS A 459 23.72 18.83 17.17
N ARG A 460 22.43 18.99 17.46
CA ARG A 460 21.92 20.09 18.29
C ARG A 460 22.50 20.01 19.70
N LEU A 461 22.88 21.15 20.27
CA LEU A 461 23.34 21.26 21.67
C LEU A 461 22.28 20.86 22.69
N LEU A 462 21.00 21.12 22.38
CA LEU A 462 19.85 20.81 23.23
C LEU A 462 18.83 19.98 22.48
N ASP A 463 18.28 18.97 23.15
CA ASP A 463 17.07 18.30 22.72
C ASP A 463 15.80 19.01 23.22
N GLY A 464 14.64 18.58 22.71
CA GLY A 464 13.37 19.20 23.06
C GLY A 464 12.97 19.08 24.53
N LYS A 465 13.47 18.07 25.25
CA LYS A 465 13.20 17.88 26.69
C LYS A 465 14.09 18.80 27.52
N GLN A 466 15.37 18.90 27.15
CA GLN A 466 16.35 19.77 27.80
C GLN A 466 15.97 21.25 27.65
N LEU A 467 15.52 21.65 26.46
CA LEU A 467 15.04 23.02 26.21
C LEU A 467 13.75 23.33 27.01
N ALA A 468 12.80 22.40 27.04
CA ALA A 468 11.57 22.54 27.83
C ALA A 468 11.87 22.63 29.35
N GLY A 469 12.82 21.82 29.83
CA GLY A 469 13.28 21.85 31.22
C GLY A 469 13.99 23.16 31.58
N ALA A 470 14.89 23.64 30.71
CA ALA A 470 15.62 24.90 30.91
C ALA A 470 14.69 26.14 30.91
N LEU A 471 13.61 26.10 30.14
CA LEU A 471 12.63 27.19 30.03
C LEU A 471 11.43 27.04 30.98
N GLY A 472 11.35 25.94 31.75
CA GLY A 472 10.20 25.66 32.63
C GLY A 472 8.85 25.53 31.90
N ALA A 473 8.87 25.21 30.60
CA ALA A 473 7.69 25.23 29.72
C ALA A 473 7.29 23.82 29.28
N ARG A 474 6.00 23.59 29.02
CA ARG A 474 5.52 22.30 28.49
C ARG A 474 5.87 22.16 27.00
N PRO A 475 6.27 20.96 26.53
CA PRO A 475 6.50 20.70 25.11
C PRO A 475 5.30 21.10 24.25
N GLY A 476 5.53 21.79 23.13
CA GLY A 476 4.47 22.33 22.26
C GLY A 476 4.98 22.86 20.91
N LYS A 477 4.10 23.50 20.13
CA LYS A 477 4.39 23.99 18.76
C LYS A 477 5.54 25.02 18.70
N TRP A 478 5.87 25.68 19.81
CA TRP A 478 6.97 26.65 19.94
C TRP A 478 8.37 26.01 19.93
N MET A 479 8.48 24.69 20.12
CA MET A 479 9.76 24.01 20.24
C MET A 479 10.59 24.05 18.95
N THR A 480 9.95 23.91 17.79
CA THR A 480 10.69 23.90 16.52
C THR A 480 11.39 25.23 16.25
N PRO A 481 10.71 26.40 16.30
CA PRO A 481 11.38 27.70 16.22
C PRO A 481 12.50 27.88 17.25
N ALA A 482 12.27 27.48 18.51
CA ALA A 482 13.27 27.66 19.57
C ALA A 482 14.51 26.76 19.39
N LEU A 483 14.33 25.51 18.93
CA LEU A 483 15.44 24.61 18.59
C LEU A 483 16.24 25.11 17.37
N ASP A 484 15.58 25.77 16.43
CA ASP A 484 16.25 26.35 15.26
C ASP A 484 17.07 27.59 15.66
N MET A 485 16.61 28.41 16.62
CA MET A 485 17.40 29.50 17.21
C MET A 485 18.65 28.99 17.93
N VAL A 486 18.53 27.92 18.74
CA VAL A 486 19.68 27.27 19.40
C VAL A 486 20.67 26.74 18.36
N THR A 487 20.18 26.18 17.26
CA THR A 487 21.03 25.67 16.17
C THR A 487 21.73 26.80 15.43
N ALA A 488 21.04 27.92 15.16
CA ALA A 488 21.64 29.12 14.57
C ALA A 488 22.74 29.68 15.48
N TRP A 489 22.50 29.77 16.79
CA TRP A 489 23.51 30.17 17.77
C TRP A 489 24.75 29.26 17.76
N GLN A 490 24.55 27.94 17.69
CA GLN A 490 25.63 26.95 17.61
C GLN A 490 26.48 27.13 16.35
N LEU A 491 25.87 27.53 15.24
CA LEU A 491 26.59 27.83 14.00
C LEU A 491 27.40 29.13 14.10
N ARG A 492 26.90 30.15 14.80
CA ARG A 492 27.64 31.40 15.09
C ARG A 492 28.86 31.17 16.00
N ASN A 493 28.78 30.18 16.88
CA ASN A 493 29.78 29.91 17.92
C ASN A 493 30.45 28.53 17.76
N PRO A 494 31.27 28.31 16.70
CA PRO A 494 31.99 27.05 16.52
C PRO A 494 32.86 26.71 17.73
N GLY A 495 32.76 25.47 18.22
CA GLY A 495 33.60 24.95 19.30
C GLY A 495 33.07 25.19 20.73
N VAL A 496 31.98 25.93 20.89
CA VAL A 496 31.32 26.08 22.20
C VAL A 496 30.34 24.93 22.43
N ALA A 497 30.61 24.13 23.48
CA ALA A 497 29.80 22.95 23.83
C ALA A 497 28.78 23.21 24.96
N ASP A 498 28.84 24.38 25.61
CA ASP A 498 27.97 24.74 26.73
C ASP A 498 26.67 25.40 26.22
N PRO A 499 25.48 24.85 26.54
CA PRO A 499 24.20 25.43 26.14
C PRO A 499 23.83 26.73 26.86
N ALA A 500 24.55 27.13 27.92
CA ALA A 500 24.22 28.32 28.71
C ALA A 500 24.10 29.60 27.87
N GLY A 501 25.05 29.84 26.96
CA GLY A 501 25.02 31.03 26.08
C GLY A 501 23.85 31.03 25.08
N ALA A 502 23.46 29.86 24.57
CA ALA A 502 22.28 29.73 23.69
C ALA A 502 20.98 30.02 24.45
N LEU A 503 20.91 29.62 25.73
CA LEU A 503 19.77 29.81 26.61
C LEU A 503 19.66 31.23 27.17
N GLU A 504 20.70 32.06 27.12
CA GLU A 504 20.62 33.48 27.50
C GLU A 504 20.12 34.37 26.35
N GLU A 505 20.45 34.02 25.10
CA GLU A 505 20.08 34.79 23.90
C GLU A 505 18.66 34.44 23.39
N SER A 506 18.18 33.23 23.65
CA SER A 506 16.88 32.69 23.15
C SER A 506 15.58 33.02 23.94
N PRO A 507 15.55 33.34 25.26
CA PRO A 507 14.30 33.45 26.02
C PRO A 507 13.49 34.72 25.74
N ALA A 508 14.14 35.85 25.48
CA ALA A 508 13.43 37.14 25.44
C ALA A 508 12.48 37.26 24.22
N GLU A 509 12.88 36.76 23.05
CA GLU A 509 12.06 36.81 21.84
C GLU A 509 10.99 35.70 21.80
N ALA A 510 11.30 34.50 22.29
CA ALA A 510 10.36 33.38 22.33
C ALA A 510 9.24 33.58 23.38
N ILE A 511 9.56 34.18 24.53
CA ILE A 511 8.60 34.47 25.61
C ILE A 511 7.67 35.64 25.22
N ALA A 512 8.19 36.66 24.52
CA ALA A 512 7.38 37.80 24.05
C ALA A 512 6.33 37.41 23.00
N ALA A 513 6.60 36.39 22.18
CA ALA A 513 5.64 35.86 21.21
C ALA A 513 4.55 34.96 21.83
N LEU A 514 4.78 34.43 23.05
CA LEU A 514 3.89 33.49 23.74
C LEU A 514 3.03 34.12 24.84
N SER A 515 3.34 35.34 25.28
CA SER A 515 2.67 36.00 26.41
C SER A 515 1.29 36.62 26.09
N GLN A 516 0.76 36.42 24.87
CA GLN A 516 -0.50 37.07 24.43
C GLN A 516 -1.77 36.27 24.78
N ASP A 517 -1.68 35.04 25.33
CA ASP A 517 -2.82 34.10 25.38
C ASP A 517 -3.18 33.48 26.77
N VAL A 518 -2.84 34.08 27.93
CA VAL A 518 -3.24 33.50 29.25
C VAL A 518 -3.88 34.53 30.21
N PRO A 519 -5.15 34.36 30.62
CA PRO A 519 -5.79 35.18 31.65
C PRO A 519 -5.52 34.71 33.10
N ALA A 520 -5.51 35.67 34.03
CA ALA A 520 -5.24 35.47 35.46
C ALA A 520 -6.53 35.49 36.31
N ARG A 521 -6.92 34.35 36.90
CA ARG A 521 -7.62 34.17 38.21
C ARG A 521 -8.34 32.81 38.26
N PHE A 522 -7.83 31.88 39.07
CA PHE A 522 -8.52 30.85 39.87
C PHE A 522 -7.48 29.84 40.40
N THR A 523 -7.51 29.44 41.67
CA THR A 523 -6.54 28.50 42.26
C THR A 523 -7.16 27.14 42.60
N LEU A 524 -6.71 26.12 41.87
CA LEU A 524 -6.91 24.67 42.07
C LEU A 524 -6.52 24.14 43.46
N ALA A 525 -5.86 24.94 44.30
CA ALA A 525 -5.22 24.48 45.53
C ALA A 525 -6.22 23.95 46.58
N GLU A 526 -7.42 24.50 46.64
CA GLU A 526 -8.45 24.07 47.62
C GLU A 526 -9.15 22.78 47.19
N LEU A 527 -9.23 22.48 45.88
CA LEU A 527 -9.81 21.24 45.36
C LEU A 527 -8.81 20.06 45.37
N VAL A 528 -7.52 20.37 45.29
CA VAL A 528 -6.42 19.39 45.23
C VAL A 528 -6.07 18.82 46.60
N ILE A 529 -6.41 19.51 47.70
CA ILE A 529 -6.11 19.04 49.07
C ILE A 529 -7.11 17.99 49.56
N GLU A 530 -8.38 18.02 49.12
CA GLU A 530 -9.37 16.99 49.46
C GLU A 530 -9.35 15.77 48.50
N THR A 531 -8.62 15.83 47.40
CA THR A 531 -8.59 14.78 46.35
C THR A 531 -7.29 13.94 46.32
N GLN A 532 -6.39 14.10 47.30
CA GLN A 532 -5.22 13.21 47.42
C GLN A 532 -5.61 11.82 47.93
N VAL A 533 -6.17 11.01 47.04
CA VAL A 533 -6.27 9.56 47.20
C VAL A 533 -5.26 8.90 46.25
N ALA A 534 -4.55 7.89 46.74
CA ALA A 534 -3.53 7.16 46.00
C ALA A 534 -4.12 6.41 44.78
N PRO A 535 -3.32 6.06 43.75
CA PRO A 535 -3.79 5.41 42.52
C PRO A 535 -4.50 4.06 42.71
N ASP A 536 -4.40 3.47 43.90
CA ASP A 536 -4.76 2.09 44.22
C ASP A 536 -6.05 1.94 45.05
N GLU A 537 -6.73 3.04 45.42
CA GLU A 537 -8.02 2.99 46.14
C GLU A 537 -9.23 3.08 45.21
N ASP A 538 -10.32 2.39 45.59
CA ASP A 538 -11.60 2.34 44.87
C ASP A 538 -12.18 3.76 44.69
N PRO A 539 -12.34 4.27 43.46
CA PRO A 539 -12.92 5.59 43.20
C PRO A 539 -14.45 5.63 43.37
N ALA A 540 -15.13 4.49 43.53
CA ALA A 540 -16.58 4.42 43.74
C ALA A 540 -17.07 5.23 44.98
N PRO A 541 -16.43 5.17 46.16
CA PRO A 541 -16.80 6.01 47.30
C PRO A 541 -16.68 7.51 47.04
N LEU A 542 -15.69 7.96 46.24
CA LEU A 542 -15.54 9.37 45.89
C LEU A 542 -16.62 9.84 44.91
N LEU A 543 -17.00 8.98 43.95
CA LEU A 543 -18.10 9.23 43.02
C LEU A 543 -19.46 9.23 43.72
N LEU A 544 -19.66 8.35 44.70
CA LEU A 544 -20.82 8.34 45.59
C LEU A 544 -20.85 9.59 46.50
N GLN A 545 -19.70 10.08 46.96
CA GLN A 545 -19.60 11.34 47.71
C GLN A 545 -19.90 12.57 46.84
N VAL A 546 -19.44 12.58 45.58
CA VAL A 546 -19.80 13.60 44.58
C VAL A 546 -21.31 13.59 44.30
N LEU A 547 -21.90 12.42 44.08
CA LEU A 547 -23.35 12.24 43.93
C LEU A 547 -24.11 12.72 45.18
N ALA A 548 -23.64 12.39 46.38
CA ALA A 548 -24.22 12.87 47.63
C ALA A 548 -24.09 14.39 47.81
N CYS A 549 -22.96 14.99 47.41
CA CYS A 549 -22.71 16.43 47.47
C CYS A 549 -23.61 17.20 46.48
N LEU A 550 -23.79 16.67 45.27
CA LEU A 550 -24.67 17.22 44.24
C LEU A 550 -26.15 17.15 44.62
N CYS A 551 -26.59 16.05 45.26
CA CYS A 551 -27.94 15.93 45.81
C CYS A 551 -28.19 16.87 47.01
N SER A 552 -27.15 17.43 47.61
CA SER A 552 -27.23 18.21 48.86
C SER A 552 -27.13 19.74 48.70
N ARG A 553 -26.78 20.27 47.51
CA ARG A 553 -26.63 21.72 47.29
C ARG A 553 -27.78 22.29 46.43
N ARG A 554 -28.70 23.01 47.08
CA ARG A 554 -29.54 24.04 46.45
C ARG A 554 -28.93 25.40 46.77
N GLY A 555 -28.64 26.23 45.78
CA GLY A 555 -28.18 27.59 46.04
C GLY A 555 -27.96 28.38 44.76
N GLU A 556 -28.62 29.53 44.69
CA GLU A 556 -28.65 30.53 43.63
C GLU A 556 -27.27 31.09 43.23
N ASP A 557 -27.20 31.62 42.00
CA ASP A 557 -26.17 32.46 41.37
C ASP A 557 -25.10 31.83 40.44
N GLY A 558 -24.94 32.47 39.27
CA GLY A 558 -24.23 32.05 38.05
C GLY A 558 -22.70 31.88 38.11
N ALA A 559 -22.11 31.60 39.29
CA ALA A 559 -20.72 31.17 39.45
C ALA A 559 -20.52 29.65 39.23
N ASP A 560 -21.60 28.92 38.93
CA ASP A 560 -21.68 27.45 39.00
C ASP A 560 -21.18 26.71 37.73
N GLY A 561 -21.09 27.40 36.59
CA GLY A 561 -20.74 26.77 35.30
C GLY A 561 -19.30 26.22 35.23
N ALA A 562 -18.31 26.98 35.70
CA ALA A 562 -16.91 26.53 35.68
C ALA A 562 -16.63 25.38 36.66
N ALA A 563 -17.35 25.36 37.80
CA ALA A 563 -17.29 24.28 38.77
C ALA A 563 -17.96 23.00 38.23
N ARG A 564 -19.14 23.16 37.59
CA ARG A 564 -19.84 22.09 36.86
C ARG A 564 -18.98 21.49 35.75
N ASP A 565 -18.30 22.32 34.96
CA ASP A 565 -17.38 21.87 33.90
C ASP A 565 -16.14 21.15 34.45
N ALA A 566 -15.60 21.63 35.58
CA ALA A 566 -14.48 20.97 36.25
C ALA A 566 -14.89 19.60 36.82
N LEU A 567 -16.10 19.51 37.38
CA LEU A 567 -16.64 18.28 37.93
C LEU A 567 -17.00 17.27 36.84
N ALA A 568 -17.61 17.70 35.74
CA ALA A 568 -17.88 16.84 34.58
C ALA A 568 -16.58 16.27 34.01
N ARG A 569 -15.52 17.09 33.86
CA ARG A 569 -14.18 16.62 33.43
C ARG A 569 -13.51 15.69 34.44
N PHE A 570 -13.82 15.82 35.73
CA PHE A 570 -13.32 14.90 36.75
C PHE A 570 -14.00 13.53 36.64
N ILE A 571 -15.34 13.51 36.60
CA ILE A 571 -16.13 12.28 36.46
C ILE A 571 -15.77 11.54 35.17
N GLY A 572 -15.70 12.26 34.04
CA GLY A 572 -15.27 11.66 32.77
C GLY A 572 -13.88 11.01 32.87
N ARG A 573 -12.89 11.69 33.46
CA ARG A 573 -11.55 11.12 33.65
C ARG A 573 -11.53 9.91 34.59
N ALA A 574 -12.39 9.87 35.60
CA ALA A 574 -12.48 8.73 36.51
C ALA A 574 -13.04 7.47 35.81
N MET A 575 -13.94 7.66 34.84
CA MET A 575 -14.53 6.57 34.05
C MET A 575 -13.62 6.10 32.91
N ALA A 576 -12.79 6.98 32.34
CA ALA A 576 -12.06 6.72 31.10
C ALA A 576 -11.11 5.50 31.17
N PRO A 577 -11.14 4.60 30.17
CA PRO A 577 -10.21 3.47 30.08
C PRO A 577 -8.84 3.95 29.58
N THR A 578 -7.92 4.30 30.50
CA THR A 578 -6.56 4.73 30.16
C THR A 578 -5.50 3.94 30.93
N ALA A 579 -4.42 3.53 30.23
CA ALA A 579 -3.27 2.91 30.87
C ALA A 579 -2.51 3.94 31.75
N GLY A 580 -2.44 3.69 33.05
CA GLY A 580 -1.79 4.57 34.01
C GLY A 580 -0.33 4.87 33.63
N SER A 581 0.12 6.12 33.85
CA SER A 581 1.53 6.49 33.68
C SER A 581 2.38 5.81 34.76
N GLY A 582 3.02 4.69 34.41
CA GLY A 582 4.03 4.06 35.26
C GLY A 582 5.18 5.04 35.54
N ARG A 583 5.31 5.48 36.80
CA ARG A 583 6.49 6.16 37.31
C ARG A 583 7.62 5.14 37.42
N GLY A 584 8.53 5.10 36.45
CA GLY A 584 9.85 4.53 36.65
C GLY A 584 10.73 5.49 37.45
N SER A 585 10.85 5.28 38.75
CA SER A 585 11.86 5.93 39.59
C SER A 585 13.24 5.33 39.29
N GLY A 586 13.97 5.90 38.35
CA GLY A 586 15.40 5.65 38.17
C GLY A 586 16.21 6.66 38.96
N LYS A 587 16.62 6.29 40.19
CA LYS A 587 17.71 6.95 40.92
C LYS A 587 19.02 6.48 40.31
N ASP A 588 19.75 7.36 39.63
CA ASP A 588 21.20 7.20 39.47
C ASP A 588 21.89 7.88 40.65
N VAL A 589 22.40 7.07 41.58
CA VAL A 589 23.44 7.50 42.52
C VAL A 589 24.66 6.62 42.24
N SER A 590 25.73 7.29 41.86
CA SER A 590 27.10 6.77 41.74
C SER A 590 27.62 6.14 43.04
N GLY A 591 28.35 5.02 42.95
CA GLY A 591 29.14 4.49 44.05
C GLY A 591 29.92 3.22 43.70
N ASP A 592 31.23 3.38 43.52
CA ASP A 592 32.27 2.36 43.32
C ASP A 592 32.36 1.37 44.52
N GLY A 593 32.72 0.09 44.29
CA GLY A 593 32.96 -0.86 45.38
C GLY A 593 32.88 -2.36 45.05
N ASP A 594 34.05 -2.95 44.83
CA ASP A 594 34.39 -4.39 44.76
C ASP A 594 33.84 -5.26 45.92
N ARG A 595 33.23 -6.43 45.61
CA ARG A 595 33.42 -7.79 46.19
C ARG A 595 32.21 -8.73 46.08
N GLY A 596 32.42 -9.85 45.37
CA GLY A 596 32.06 -11.25 45.66
C GLY A 596 30.76 -11.71 46.37
N ARG A 597 30.10 -12.65 45.67
CA ARG A 597 29.29 -13.83 46.10
C ARG A 597 27.82 -13.67 46.52
N ASP A 598 27.01 -14.44 45.80
CA ASP A 598 25.82 -15.22 46.17
C ASP A 598 24.71 -14.54 46.99
N ALA A 599 23.58 -14.26 46.32
CA ALA A 599 22.24 -14.58 46.81
C ALA A 599 21.20 -14.35 45.70
N ASP A 600 20.49 -15.42 45.35
CA ASP A 600 19.21 -15.41 44.64
C ASP A 600 18.21 -14.45 45.32
N ALA A 601 17.63 -13.52 44.56
CA ALA A 601 16.35 -12.85 44.88
C ALA A 601 15.81 -12.12 43.63
N ASP A 602 14.83 -12.75 42.99
CA ASP A 602 13.68 -12.19 42.28
C ASP A 602 13.90 -10.96 41.38
N ALA A 603 14.13 -11.25 40.10
CA ALA A 603 13.71 -10.38 39.01
C ALA A 603 12.19 -10.53 38.84
N ASP A 604 11.40 -9.63 39.43
CA ASP A 604 9.96 -9.57 39.14
C ASP A 604 9.75 -8.86 37.79
N GLU A 605 9.17 -9.63 36.88
CA GLU A 605 9.01 -9.39 35.47
C GLU A 605 7.98 -8.29 35.19
N GLY A 606 8.07 -7.66 34.01
CA GLY A 606 7.09 -6.68 33.56
C GLY A 606 5.66 -7.24 33.62
N GLU A 607 4.75 -6.48 34.20
CA GLU A 607 3.33 -6.84 34.26
C GLU A 607 2.77 -7.14 32.86
N ASP A 608 2.23 -8.36 32.71
CA ASP A 608 1.50 -8.83 31.53
C ASP A 608 0.41 -7.83 31.10
N GLU A 609 0.49 -7.32 29.86
CA GLU A 609 -0.42 -6.30 29.31
C GLU A 609 -1.89 -6.72 29.39
N ALA A 610 -2.17 -8.02 29.28
CA ALA A 610 -3.53 -8.55 29.44
C ALA A 610 -4.07 -8.30 30.86
N LYS A 611 -3.20 -8.33 31.88
CA LYS A 611 -3.57 -8.05 33.28
C LYS A 611 -3.75 -6.56 33.53
N VAL A 612 -2.95 -5.70 32.90
CA VAL A 612 -3.14 -4.23 32.95
C VAL A 612 -4.46 -3.85 32.28
N TYR A 613 -4.76 -4.44 31.11
CA TYR A 613 -6.01 -4.25 30.39
C TYR A 613 -7.22 -4.73 31.18
N ALA A 614 -7.18 -5.96 31.72
CA ALA A 614 -8.27 -6.48 32.54
C ALA A 614 -8.57 -5.58 33.75
N ARG A 615 -7.54 -5.12 34.48
CA ARG A 615 -7.72 -4.24 35.65
C ARG A 615 -8.33 -2.88 35.30
N VAL A 616 -7.82 -2.23 34.25
CA VAL A 616 -8.37 -0.93 33.81
C VAL A 616 -9.79 -1.11 33.29
N SER A 617 -10.08 -2.21 32.60
CA SER A 617 -11.43 -2.55 32.13
C SER A 617 -12.42 -2.78 33.26
N GLU A 618 -12.05 -3.58 34.27
CA GLU A 618 -12.89 -3.83 35.45
C GLU A 618 -13.19 -2.55 36.23
N ARG A 619 -12.16 -1.69 36.42
CA ARG A 619 -12.31 -0.39 37.07
C ARG A 619 -13.26 0.52 36.29
N SER A 620 -13.05 0.69 34.98
CA SER A 620 -13.91 1.54 34.14
C SER A 620 -15.35 1.05 34.14
N LYS A 621 -15.56 -0.26 34.07
CA LYS A 621 -16.89 -0.88 34.10
C LYS A 621 -17.63 -0.62 35.41
N ALA A 622 -16.95 -0.75 36.56
CA ALA A 622 -17.55 -0.50 37.87
C ALA A 622 -18.03 0.96 38.05
N LEU A 623 -17.38 1.91 37.38
CA LEU A 623 -17.68 3.34 37.48
C LEU A 623 -18.63 3.85 36.40
N ALA A 624 -18.87 3.06 35.34
CA ALA A 624 -19.64 3.47 34.18
C ALA A 624 -21.08 3.86 34.56
N GLY A 625 -21.80 2.99 35.27
CA GLY A 625 -23.18 3.24 35.69
C GLY A 625 -23.33 4.48 36.58
N PRO A 626 -22.67 4.53 37.76
CA PRO A 626 -22.75 5.69 38.66
C PRO A 626 -22.25 6.99 38.03
N GLY A 627 -21.21 6.91 37.18
CA GLY A 627 -20.63 8.07 36.52
C GLY A 627 -21.51 8.66 35.41
N ILE A 628 -22.16 7.82 34.59
CA ILE A 628 -23.11 8.30 33.57
C ILE A 628 -24.31 8.96 34.25
N GLU A 629 -24.82 8.40 35.34
CA GLU A 629 -25.94 9.00 36.08
C GLU A 629 -25.54 10.35 36.71
N ALA A 630 -24.34 10.46 37.28
CA ALA A 630 -23.81 11.74 37.77
C ALA A 630 -23.68 12.78 36.64
N LEU A 631 -23.18 12.38 35.47
CA LEU A 631 -23.07 13.24 34.29
C LEU A 631 -24.43 13.67 33.76
N ARG A 632 -25.45 12.81 33.85
CA ARG A 632 -26.83 13.13 33.48
C ARG A 632 -27.44 14.18 34.40
N VAL A 633 -27.29 14.04 35.71
CA VAL A 633 -27.72 15.07 36.69
C VAL A 633 -27.01 16.40 36.42
N LEU A 634 -25.71 16.34 36.11
CA LEU A 634 -24.89 17.50 35.68
C LEU A 634 -25.21 18.00 34.28
N ALA A 635 -26.00 17.29 33.48
CA ALA A 635 -26.43 17.74 32.16
C ALA A 635 -27.79 18.45 32.25
N ASP A 636 -28.71 17.88 33.02
CA ASP A 636 -30.11 18.32 33.12
C ASP A 636 -30.32 19.55 34.01
N GLY A 637 -29.31 19.94 34.82
CA GLY A 637 -29.45 21.07 35.75
C GLY A 637 -30.19 20.73 37.05
N GLY A 638 -30.20 19.46 37.43
CA GLY A 638 -30.92 18.94 38.59
C GLY A 638 -32.32 18.43 38.25
N PRO A 639 -32.91 17.54 39.07
CA PRO A 639 -34.16 16.87 38.73
C PRO A 639 -35.38 17.82 38.81
N ASP A 640 -36.07 18.01 37.68
CA ASP A 640 -37.37 18.70 37.58
C ASP A 640 -38.45 17.90 38.34
N GLY A 641 -39.05 18.51 39.36
CA GLY A 641 -40.18 17.97 40.10
C GLY A 641 -41.49 18.08 39.29
N GLY A 642 -42.28 17.01 39.32
CA GLY A 642 -43.57 16.93 38.63
C GLY A 642 -44.69 17.80 39.21
N GLU A 643 -45.72 17.97 38.37
CA GLU A 643 -47.11 18.36 38.61
C GLU A 643 -47.43 19.75 39.21
N SER A 644 -48.12 20.60 38.43
CA SER A 644 -49.48 21.09 38.75
C SER A 644 -50.06 22.08 37.71
N GLY A 645 -51.26 21.75 37.24
CA GLY A 645 -52.45 22.63 37.19
C GLY A 645 -52.39 24.07 36.64
N ALA A 646 -52.98 24.22 35.44
CA ALA A 646 -53.99 25.21 35.06
C ALA A 646 -53.74 26.74 35.17
N ALA A 647 -54.09 27.38 34.03
CA ALA A 647 -54.72 28.69 33.85
C ALA A 647 -53.86 29.89 33.43
N ASP A 648 -54.12 30.25 32.16
CA ASP A 648 -54.35 31.60 31.63
C ASP A 648 -53.17 32.44 31.10
N GLY A 649 -53.32 32.84 29.84
CA GLY A 649 -53.10 34.22 29.41
C GLY A 649 -51.69 34.70 29.06
N ARG A 650 -51.42 34.68 27.75
CA ARG A 650 -50.61 35.64 26.96
C ARG A 650 -49.07 35.53 27.00
N GLU A 651 -48.59 35.16 25.81
CA GLU A 651 -47.34 35.51 25.12
C GLU A 651 -46.40 36.50 25.84
N ASP A 652 -45.31 35.97 26.37
CA ASP A 652 -43.93 36.42 26.15
C ASP A 652 -42.99 35.32 26.67
N VAL A 653 -42.71 34.31 25.83
CA VAL A 653 -41.72 33.28 26.18
C VAL A 653 -40.34 33.84 25.89
N VAL A 654 -39.76 34.49 26.90
CA VAL A 654 -38.32 34.53 27.11
C VAL A 654 -37.84 33.08 27.07
N THR A 655 -37.14 32.69 26.02
CA THR A 655 -36.44 31.40 25.97
C THR A 655 -35.32 31.47 27.00
N VAL A 656 -35.58 30.89 28.17
CA VAL A 656 -34.56 30.65 29.20
C VAL A 656 -33.48 29.77 28.58
N ASP A 657 -32.26 30.28 28.54
CA ASP A 657 -31.07 29.59 28.07
C ASP A 657 -30.79 28.41 29.04
N LYS A 658 -31.32 27.22 28.72
CA LYS A 658 -31.06 26.01 29.50
C LYS A 658 -29.61 25.56 29.26
N GLY A 659 -28.71 25.96 30.16
CA GLY A 659 -27.49 25.27 30.58
C GLY A 659 -26.41 25.02 29.53
N THR A 660 -25.20 25.52 29.77
CA THR A 660 -23.97 25.06 29.09
C THR A 660 -23.88 23.54 29.19
N GLY A 661 -24.10 22.83 28.09
CA GLY A 661 -24.08 21.37 28.06
C GLY A 661 -22.71 20.78 28.44
N LEU A 662 -22.63 19.46 28.59
CA LEU A 662 -21.40 18.80 29.02
C LEU A 662 -20.18 19.16 28.13
N PRO A 663 -18.97 19.27 28.71
CA PRO A 663 -17.75 19.52 27.93
C PRO A 663 -17.50 18.45 26.87
N ASP A 664 -17.03 18.87 25.70
CA ASP A 664 -16.75 18.00 24.55
C ASP A 664 -15.83 16.80 24.88
N GLU A 665 -14.83 16.99 25.74
CA GLU A 665 -13.93 15.91 26.22
C GLU A 665 -14.70 14.78 26.92
N VAL A 666 -15.75 15.13 27.68
CA VAL A 666 -16.60 14.18 28.40
C VAL A 666 -17.52 13.45 27.43
N LEU A 667 -18.02 14.13 26.41
CA LEU A 667 -18.83 13.52 25.35
C LEU A 667 -18.02 12.49 24.55
N VAL A 668 -16.72 12.71 24.33
CA VAL A 668 -15.83 11.71 23.70
C VAL A 668 -15.71 10.45 24.57
N ILE A 669 -15.59 10.61 25.89
CA ILE A 669 -15.54 9.49 26.83
C ILE A 669 -16.86 8.72 26.81
N LEU A 670 -18.01 9.42 26.85
CA LEU A 670 -19.32 8.80 26.73
C LEU A 670 -19.44 7.98 25.44
N ALA A 671 -18.95 8.50 24.30
CA ALA A 671 -18.95 7.77 23.03
C ALA A 671 -18.21 6.43 23.12
N ALA A 672 -17.13 6.33 23.91
CA ALA A 672 -16.38 5.09 24.12
C ALA A 672 -17.16 4.01 24.90
N PHE A 673 -18.19 4.40 25.66
CA PHE A 673 -19.08 3.48 26.41
C PHE A 673 -20.30 3.06 25.61
N THR A 674 -20.50 3.55 24.38
CA THR A 674 -21.69 3.22 23.58
C THR A 674 -21.65 1.84 22.92
N ASP A 675 -20.57 1.07 23.09
CA ASP A 675 -20.39 -0.24 22.49
C ASP A 675 -20.40 -1.33 23.57
N PRO A 676 -21.46 -2.16 23.66
CA PRO A 676 -21.57 -3.19 24.68
C PRO A 676 -20.65 -4.40 24.44
N GLU A 677 -19.97 -4.48 23.29
CA GLU A 677 -18.98 -5.52 22.98
C GLU A 677 -17.60 -5.23 23.60
N GLU A 678 -17.43 -4.07 24.24
CA GLU A 678 -16.21 -3.72 24.95
C GLU A 678 -16.22 -4.21 26.40
N ASP A 679 -15.04 -4.61 26.86
CA ASP A 679 -14.87 -5.20 28.19
C ASP A 679 -15.18 -4.19 29.32
N TRP A 680 -15.03 -2.88 29.05
CA TRP A 680 -15.29 -1.79 30.00
C TRP A 680 -16.73 -1.25 29.96
N ALA A 681 -17.60 -1.77 29.10
CA ALA A 681 -19.00 -1.35 29.00
C ALA A 681 -19.95 -2.53 29.25
N ASP A 682 -21.21 -2.23 29.55
CA ASP A 682 -22.31 -3.18 29.60
C ASP A 682 -23.56 -2.61 28.90
N THR A 683 -24.58 -3.43 28.74
CA THR A 683 -25.80 -3.03 28.02
C THR A 683 -26.49 -1.82 28.66
N GLU A 684 -26.46 -1.70 29.98
CA GLU A 684 -27.11 -0.61 30.72
C GLU A 684 -26.34 0.70 30.54
N SER A 685 -25.04 0.71 30.80
CA SER A 685 -24.15 1.86 30.60
C SER A 685 -24.09 2.29 29.13
N SER A 686 -24.08 1.35 28.18
CA SER A 686 -24.16 1.68 26.75
C SER A 686 -25.48 2.35 26.38
N THR A 687 -26.60 1.87 26.92
CA THR A 687 -27.92 2.47 26.64
C THR A 687 -28.02 3.86 27.26
N ALA A 688 -27.57 4.03 28.50
CA ALA A 688 -27.55 5.32 29.19
C ALA A 688 -26.64 6.34 28.50
N SER A 689 -25.43 5.92 28.10
CA SER A 689 -24.48 6.77 27.37
C SER A 689 -25.05 7.24 26.02
N ARG A 690 -25.65 6.33 25.24
CA ARG A 690 -26.33 6.69 23.97
C ARG A 690 -27.48 7.68 24.21
N GLY A 691 -28.26 7.49 25.28
CA GLY A 691 -29.32 8.41 25.68
C GLY A 691 -28.78 9.82 25.95
N LEU A 692 -27.78 9.93 26.82
CA LEU A 692 -27.19 11.20 27.22
C LEU A 692 -26.50 11.91 26.04
N LEU A 693 -25.81 11.17 25.16
CA LEU A 693 -25.22 11.74 23.93
C LEU A 693 -26.29 12.32 23.00
N ARG A 694 -27.43 11.64 22.82
CA ARG A 694 -28.54 12.14 22.01
C ARG A 694 -29.18 13.38 22.60
N GLU A 695 -29.31 13.43 23.93
CA GLU A 695 -29.84 14.61 24.63
C GLU A 695 -28.89 15.81 24.47
N GLN A 696 -27.57 15.61 24.67
CA GLN A 696 -26.57 16.67 24.59
C GLN A 696 -26.28 17.13 23.15
N LEU A 697 -26.38 16.23 22.18
CA LEU A 697 -26.11 16.50 20.75
C LEU A 697 -27.39 16.54 19.90
N GLY A 698 -28.56 16.79 20.51
CA GLY A 698 -29.84 16.84 19.81
C GLY A 698 -29.92 17.94 18.75
N ASP A 699 -29.17 19.03 18.89
CA ASP A 699 -28.98 20.03 17.84
C ASP A 699 -27.99 19.54 16.79
N ARG A 700 -28.46 19.42 15.54
CA ARG A 700 -27.64 18.95 14.43
C ARG A 700 -26.40 19.80 14.16
N ARG A 701 -26.44 21.12 14.42
CA ARG A 701 -25.25 21.98 14.25
C ARG A 701 -24.20 21.69 15.30
N ARG A 702 -24.61 21.45 16.54
CA ARG A 702 -23.71 21.04 17.63
C ARG A 702 -23.13 19.66 17.36
N TRP A 703 -23.95 18.72 16.89
CA TRP A 703 -23.49 17.38 16.50
C TRP A 703 -22.46 17.43 15.37
N ASP A 704 -22.72 18.19 14.28
CA ASP A 704 -21.79 18.32 13.16
C ASP A 704 -20.43 18.90 13.63
N ARG A 705 -20.45 19.97 14.45
CA ARG A 705 -19.23 20.58 15.01
C ARG A 705 -18.48 19.60 15.92
N PHE A 706 -19.18 18.93 16.83
CA PHE A 706 -18.59 17.98 17.76
C PHE A 706 -17.94 16.81 17.02
N VAL A 707 -18.62 16.20 16.05
CA VAL A 707 -18.08 15.04 15.34
C VAL A 707 -16.91 15.45 14.43
N VAL A 708 -16.99 16.58 13.72
CA VAL A 708 -15.90 17.00 12.81
C VAL A 708 -14.70 17.54 13.57
N ASP A 709 -14.90 18.54 14.43
CA ASP A 709 -13.79 19.29 15.03
C ASP A 709 -13.22 18.54 16.24
N THR A 710 -14.08 17.99 17.10
CA THR A 710 -13.65 17.31 18.32
C THR A 710 -13.31 15.85 18.06
N VAL A 711 -14.23 15.05 17.53
CA VAL A 711 -14.02 13.59 17.38
C VAL A 711 -13.06 13.27 16.25
N LEU A 712 -13.34 13.70 15.02
CA LEU A 712 -12.54 13.31 13.85
C LEU A 712 -11.21 14.06 13.79
N GLN A 713 -11.18 15.36 14.04
CA GLN A 713 -9.97 16.18 13.88
C GLN A 713 -9.11 16.29 15.14
N ALA A 714 -9.67 16.59 16.31
CA ALA A 714 -8.89 16.79 17.53
C ALA A 714 -8.55 15.48 18.25
N TYR A 715 -9.43 14.47 18.20
CA TYR A 715 -9.24 13.22 18.93
C TYR A 715 -8.68 12.08 18.04
N LEU A 716 -9.40 11.66 16.98
CA LEU A 716 -9.02 10.50 16.18
C LEU A 716 -7.84 10.76 15.25
N ARG A 717 -7.80 11.91 14.56
CA ARG A 717 -6.73 12.19 13.59
C ARG A 717 -5.33 12.14 14.21
N PRO A 718 -5.02 12.73 15.39
CA PRO A 718 -3.70 12.59 16.01
C PRO A 718 -3.37 11.13 16.34
N LEU A 719 -4.35 10.37 16.86
CA LEU A 719 -4.17 8.97 17.24
C LEU A 719 -3.86 8.07 16.03
N PHE A 720 -4.55 8.26 14.91
CA PHE A 720 -4.38 7.42 13.71
C PHE A 720 -3.38 7.98 12.68
N SER A 721 -2.96 9.25 12.78
CA SER A 721 -2.06 9.89 11.79
C SER A 721 -0.67 9.25 11.65
N GLN A 722 -0.21 8.53 12.68
CA GLN A 722 1.06 7.81 12.70
C GLN A 722 0.96 6.41 12.09
N SER A 723 -0.25 5.87 12.01
CA SER A 723 -0.57 4.58 11.40
C SER A 723 -1.18 4.82 10.02
N LYS A 724 -0.35 5.11 9.01
CA LYS A 724 -0.86 5.45 7.66
C LYS A 724 -1.12 4.18 6.84
N PRO A 725 -2.34 4.01 6.27
CA PRO A 725 -2.56 2.98 5.26
C PRO A 725 -1.79 3.35 3.98
N ALA A 726 -1.04 2.40 3.41
CA ALA A 726 -0.22 2.63 2.21
C ALA A 726 -1.05 2.97 0.96
N THR A 727 -2.36 2.68 1.00
CA THR A 727 -3.28 2.75 -0.15
C THR A 727 -4.05 4.07 -0.26
N VAL A 728 -3.96 4.98 0.72
CA VAL A 728 -4.64 6.30 0.69
C VAL A 728 -3.76 7.47 1.11
N THR A 729 -4.00 8.62 0.47
CA THR A 729 -3.36 9.91 0.81
C THR A 729 -3.85 10.42 2.18
N ALA A 730 -3.13 11.39 2.77
CA ALA A 730 -3.59 12.13 3.96
C ALA A 730 -4.94 12.88 3.78
N SER A 731 -5.48 12.91 2.57
CA SER A 731 -6.82 13.44 2.23
C SER A 731 -7.87 12.34 1.99
N GLY A 732 -7.58 11.09 2.37
CA GLY A 732 -8.45 9.94 2.20
C GLY A 732 -8.55 9.40 0.77
N ARG A 733 -8.11 10.14 -0.27
CA ARG A 733 -8.15 9.68 -1.68
C ARG A 733 -7.19 8.51 -1.93
N LYS A 734 -7.48 7.66 -2.92
CA LYS A 734 -6.57 6.61 -3.41
C LYS A 734 -5.15 7.17 -3.57
N ALA A 735 -4.18 6.55 -2.91
CA ALA A 735 -2.77 6.85 -3.10
C ALA A 735 -2.35 6.35 -4.49
N ALA A 736 -1.59 7.17 -5.22
CA ALA A 736 -1.07 6.80 -6.53
C ALA A 736 0.06 5.76 -6.44
N PHE A 737 0.64 5.56 -5.25
CA PHE A 737 1.72 4.62 -4.97
C PHE A 737 1.43 3.91 -3.64
N SER A 738 1.38 2.59 -3.66
CA SER A 738 1.43 1.78 -2.44
C SER A 738 2.90 1.60 -2.07
N GLU A 739 3.35 2.24 -0.99
CA GLU A 739 4.66 1.94 -0.41
C GLU A 739 4.60 0.50 0.14
N HIS A 740 5.14 -0.47 -0.59
CA HIS A 740 5.42 -1.79 -0.04
C HIS A 740 6.67 -1.66 0.83
N GLU A 741 6.50 -1.27 2.09
CA GLU A 741 7.50 -1.53 3.12
C GLU A 741 7.29 -2.96 3.67
N ASP A 742 8.39 -3.71 3.74
CA ASP A 742 8.51 -5.04 4.34
C ASP A 742 8.21 -5.00 5.84
N ASP A 743 6.92 -5.00 6.22
CA ASP A 743 6.50 -5.14 7.63
C ASP A 743 5.84 -6.52 7.89
N ARG A 744 6.29 -7.57 7.17
CA ARG A 744 5.93 -8.97 7.46
C ARG A 744 6.86 -9.67 8.47
N ILE A 745 7.80 -8.96 9.08
CA ILE A 745 8.72 -9.51 10.06
C ILE A 745 8.60 -8.71 11.36
N GLY A 746 8.19 -9.40 12.44
CA GLY A 746 8.01 -8.82 13.76
C GLY A 746 9.26 -8.07 14.23
N LEU A 747 9.18 -6.74 14.24
CA LEU A 747 10.16 -5.84 14.82
C LEU A 747 9.68 -5.42 16.22
N SER A 748 10.64 -5.29 17.14
CA SER A 748 10.50 -5.11 18.59
C SER A 748 9.29 -4.29 19.10
N ASP A 749 8.71 -4.76 20.19
CA ASP A 749 7.47 -4.28 20.83
C ASP A 749 7.44 -2.77 21.15
N GLU A 750 8.60 -2.15 21.46
CA GLU A 750 8.66 -0.72 21.82
C GLU A 750 8.42 0.23 20.63
N THR A 751 8.86 -0.15 19.41
CA THR A 751 8.63 0.63 18.19
C THR A 751 7.19 0.54 17.68
N SER A 752 6.45 -0.52 18.02
CA SER A 752 5.02 -0.69 17.71
C SER A 752 4.15 0.23 18.57
N LYS A 753 4.44 0.30 19.88
CA LYS A 753 3.71 1.12 20.87
C LYS A 753 3.74 2.62 20.55
N THR A 754 4.83 3.10 19.94
CA THR A 754 4.98 4.50 19.53
C THR A 754 4.32 4.83 18.19
N LYS A 755 4.12 3.84 17.30
CA LYS A 755 3.48 4.03 15.98
C LYS A 755 1.94 3.87 16.00
N LYS A 756 1.38 3.22 17.03
CA LYS A 756 -0.07 2.92 17.16
C LYS A 756 -0.65 3.38 18.51
N PRO A 757 -0.68 4.69 18.81
CA PRO A 757 -1.15 5.20 20.10
C PRO A 757 -2.63 4.86 20.38
N TRP A 758 -3.48 4.74 19.35
CA TRP A 758 -4.86 4.27 19.46
C TRP A 758 -5.01 2.83 19.96
N LYS A 759 -3.96 2.01 19.92
CA LYS A 759 -3.98 0.61 20.38
C LYS A 759 -3.51 0.47 21.81
N HIS A 760 -2.54 1.29 22.22
CA HIS A 760 -1.82 1.10 23.49
C HIS A 760 -2.01 2.24 24.50
N ARG A 761 -2.40 3.45 24.05
CA ARG A 761 -2.59 4.62 24.94
C ARG A 761 -4.06 4.97 25.17
N ASP A 762 -4.92 4.65 24.20
CA ASP A 762 -6.33 5.01 24.26
C ASP A 762 -7.19 3.86 23.74
N TRP A 763 -7.64 2.99 24.65
CA TRP A 763 -8.42 1.80 24.29
C TRP A 763 -9.83 2.13 23.82
N GLY A 764 -10.36 3.32 24.16
CA GLY A 764 -11.69 3.77 23.73
C GLY A 764 -11.76 4.19 22.26
N ALA A 765 -10.63 4.37 21.58
CA ALA A 765 -10.58 4.95 20.25
C ALA A 765 -11.42 4.19 19.20
N ILE A 766 -11.41 2.85 19.21
CA ILE A 766 -12.18 2.04 18.26
C ILE A 766 -13.69 2.21 18.48
N SER A 767 -14.14 2.24 19.73
CA SER A 767 -15.54 2.47 20.10
C SER A 767 -16.03 3.85 19.70
N VAL A 768 -15.19 4.88 19.86
CA VAL A 768 -15.51 6.24 19.43
C VAL A 768 -15.65 6.33 17.91
N VAL A 769 -14.77 5.65 17.14
CA VAL A 769 -14.91 5.55 15.68
C VAL A 769 -16.19 4.81 15.30
N SER A 770 -16.48 3.69 15.98
CA SER A 770 -17.68 2.89 15.78
C SER A 770 -18.94 3.74 15.94
N TRP A 771 -19.04 4.45 17.07
CA TRP A 771 -20.12 5.39 17.33
C TRP A 771 -20.26 6.46 16.24
N ALA A 772 -19.16 7.12 15.84
CA ALA A 772 -19.19 8.16 14.82
C ALA A 772 -19.68 7.64 13.45
N VAL A 773 -19.29 6.44 13.05
CA VAL A 773 -19.76 5.79 11.80
C VAL A 773 -21.24 5.40 11.90
N HIS A 774 -21.69 4.93 13.07
CA HIS A 774 -23.08 4.54 13.31
C HIS A 774 -24.05 5.73 13.40
N GLU A 775 -23.63 6.89 13.89
CA GLU A 775 -24.46 8.09 13.96
C GLU A 775 -24.41 8.95 12.68
N ALA A 776 -23.36 8.84 11.86
CA ALA A 776 -23.26 9.57 10.61
C ALA A 776 -24.35 9.15 9.59
N ASP A 777 -24.91 10.12 8.88
CA ASP A 777 -25.80 9.90 7.73
C ASP A 777 -25.08 10.08 6.38
N GLU A 778 -25.78 9.79 5.29
CA GLU A 778 -25.24 9.84 3.92
C GLU A 778 -24.71 11.24 3.55
N LEU A 779 -25.45 12.30 3.91
CA LEU A 779 -25.06 13.69 3.62
C LEU A 779 -23.80 14.06 4.39
N PHE A 780 -23.68 13.65 5.65
CA PHE A 780 -22.50 13.91 6.47
C PHE A 780 -21.27 13.16 5.94
N ILE A 781 -21.42 11.87 5.60
CA ILE A 781 -20.34 11.08 5.00
C ILE A 781 -19.87 11.72 3.70
N SER A 782 -20.78 12.16 2.83
CA SER A 782 -20.41 12.79 1.56
C SER A 782 -19.51 14.03 1.71
N LYS A 783 -19.66 14.77 2.82
CA LYS A 783 -18.87 15.97 3.12
C LYS A 783 -17.56 15.65 3.84
N ASN A 784 -17.59 14.66 4.75
CA ASN A 784 -16.51 14.43 5.73
C ASN A 784 -15.76 13.09 5.54
N TRP A 785 -16.05 12.34 4.47
CA TRP A 785 -15.39 11.06 4.19
C TRP A 785 -13.85 11.08 4.26
N PRO A 786 -13.10 12.17 3.91
CA PRO A 786 -11.64 12.17 4.01
C PRO A 786 -11.10 11.90 5.41
N LEU A 787 -11.91 12.17 6.44
CA LEU A 787 -11.56 11.96 7.85
C LEU A 787 -11.86 10.53 8.31
N PHE A 788 -12.84 9.84 7.71
CA PHE A 788 -13.19 8.46 8.05
C PHE A 788 -12.29 7.44 7.36
N VAL A 789 -11.98 7.65 6.07
CA VAL A 789 -11.32 6.63 5.23
C VAL A 789 -9.96 6.17 5.78
N PRO A 790 -9.03 7.05 6.19
CA PRO A 790 -7.74 6.62 6.72
C PRO A 790 -7.89 5.75 7.97
N VAL A 791 -8.81 6.10 8.87
CA VAL A 791 -9.07 5.36 10.10
C VAL A 791 -9.62 3.97 9.77
N LEU A 792 -10.62 3.87 8.90
CA LEU A 792 -11.23 2.59 8.52
C LEU A 792 -10.23 1.65 7.84
N LEU A 793 -9.40 2.18 6.92
CA LEU A 793 -8.37 1.38 6.26
C LEU A 793 -7.26 0.94 7.23
N THR A 794 -6.90 1.77 8.21
CA THR A 794 -5.93 1.40 9.25
C THR A 794 -6.43 0.21 10.07
N LEU A 795 -7.73 0.18 10.39
CA LEU A 795 -8.34 -0.94 11.11
C LEU A 795 -8.40 -2.21 10.24
N VAL A 796 -8.69 -2.10 8.94
CA VAL A 796 -8.71 -3.23 8.01
C VAL A 796 -7.32 -3.80 7.75
N ASP A 797 -6.28 -2.96 7.71
CA ASP A 797 -4.89 -3.40 7.49
C ASP A 797 -4.25 -4.01 8.75
N GLU A 798 -4.84 -3.84 9.94
CA GLU A 798 -4.26 -4.29 11.21
C GLU A 798 -4.08 -5.83 11.27
N PRO A 799 -2.92 -6.38 11.69
CA PRO A 799 -2.70 -7.83 11.74
C PRO A 799 -3.50 -8.54 12.85
N THR A 800 -4.00 -7.84 13.85
CA THR A 800 -4.78 -8.44 14.95
C THR A 800 -6.20 -8.77 14.49
N THR A 801 -6.56 -10.06 14.51
CA THR A 801 -7.83 -10.60 14.00
C THR A 801 -9.08 -9.91 14.58
N ARG A 802 -9.17 -9.69 15.91
CA ARG A 802 -10.30 -8.98 16.54
C ARG A 802 -10.47 -7.56 16.00
N ILE A 803 -9.37 -6.82 15.84
CA ILE A 803 -9.38 -5.43 15.36
C ILE A 803 -9.74 -5.37 13.88
N ARG A 804 -9.15 -6.25 13.07
CA ARG A 804 -9.43 -6.35 11.63
C ARG A 804 -10.88 -6.71 11.36
N ALA A 805 -11.42 -7.71 12.05
CA ALA A 805 -12.83 -8.11 11.92
C ALA A 805 -13.77 -6.92 12.20
N ARG A 806 -13.46 -6.13 13.24
CA ARG A 806 -14.22 -4.92 13.57
C ARG A 806 -14.04 -3.82 12.53
N GLY A 807 -12.83 -3.61 12.01
CA GLY A 807 -12.56 -2.70 10.90
C GLY A 807 -13.36 -3.04 9.64
N LEU A 808 -13.46 -4.33 9.29
CA LEU A 808 -14.26 -4.82 8.17
C LEU A 808 -15.76 -4.58 8.38
N HIS A 809 -16.27 -4.86 9.58
CA HIS A 809 -17.67 -4.59 9.93
C HIS A 809 -18.00 -3.09 9.82
N LEU A 810 -17.16 -2.22 10.41
CA LEU A 810 -17.32 -0.76 10.33
C LEU A 810 -17.23 -0.25 8.90
N LEU A 811 -16.33 -0.79 8.09
CA LEU A 811 -16.27 -0.49 6.66
C LEU A 811 -17.55 -0.91 5.94
N GLY A 812 -18.14 -2.05 6.29
CA GLY A 812 -19.45 -2.48 5.79
C GLY A 812 -20.56 -1.49 6.12
N VAL A 813 -20.63 -1.01 7.36
CA VAL A 813 -21.61 0.01 7.81
C VAL A 813 -21.39 1.34 7.08
N PHE A 814 -20.13 1.77 6.95
CA PHE A 814 -19.75 2.96 6.21
C PHE A 814 -20.18 2.87 4.74
N LEU A 815 -19.88 1.74 4.07
CA LEU A 815 -20.26 1.50 2.68
C LEU A 815 -21.76 1.53 2.50
N HIS A 816 -22.54 0.94 3.42
CA HIS A 816 -24.01 0.98 3.35
C HIS A 816 -24.53 2.42 3.25
N LYS A 817 -23.97 3.34 4.04
CA LYS A 817 -24.35 4.76 4.10
C LYS A 817 -23.62 5.67 3.11
N CYS A 818 -22.61 5.16 2.41
CA CYS A 818 -21.80 5.94 1.47
C CYS A 818 -22.53 6.17 0.14
N PRO A 819 -22.58 7.40 -0.41
CA PRO A 819 -23.17 7.65 -1.73
C PRO A 819 -22.38 6.97 -2.85
N ALA A 820 -23.09 6.30 -3.76
CA ALA A 820 -22.49 5.62 -4.92
C ALA A 820 -21.69 6.57 -5.83
N GLN A 821 -22.16 7.80 -6.01
CA GLN A 821 -21.49 8.83 -6.81
C GLN A 821 -20.14 9.24 -6.21
N MET A 822 -20.05 9.34 -4.89
CA MET A 822 -18.82 9.70 -4.18
C MET A 822 -17.71 8.68 -4.45
N LEU A 823 -18.02 7.38 -4.39
CA LEU A 823 -17.05 6.31 -4.65
C LEU A 823 -16.52 6.33 -6.09
N ARG A 824 -17.37 6.72 -7.06
CA ARG A 824 -16.98 6.89 -8.46
C ARG A 824 -16.03 8.08 -8.65
N ASP A 825 -16.41 9.25 -8.12
CA ASP A 825 -15.67 10.49 -8.35
C ASP A 825 -14.30 10.50 -7.63
N THR A 826 -14.16 9.72 -6.57
CA THR A 826 -12.95 9.69 -5.74
C THR A 826 -12.01 8.51 -6.04
N GLY A 827 -12.48 7.49 -6.78
CA GLY A 827 -11.74 6.25 -7.03
C GLY A 827 -11.58 5.35 -5.80
N LEU A 828 -12.29 5.63 -4.70
CA LEU A 828 -12.21 4.88 -3.45
C LEU A 828 -12.71 3.44 -3.56
N ALA A 829 -13.59 3.15 -4.52
CA ALA A 829 -14.10 1.80 -4.68
C ALA A 829 -12.97 0.77 -4.88
N ASN A 830 -11.98 1.12 -5.70
CA ASN A 830 -10.82 0.24 -5.92
C ASN A 830 -9.93 0.14 -4.66
N VAL A 831 -9.83 1.20 -3.86
CA VAL A 831 -9.07 1.17 -2.60
C VAL A 831 -9.68 0.18 -1.61
N PHE A 832 -10.99 0.23 -1.44
CA PHE A 832 -11.69 -0.70 -0.55
C PHE A 832 -11.65 -2.13 -1.09
N GLU A 833 -11.74 -2.31 -2.42
CA GLU A 833 -11.52 -3.61 -3.04
C GLU A 833 -10.11 -4.14 -2.72
N ASP A 834 -9.06 -3.34 -2.97
CA ASP A 834 -7.65 -3.72 -2.78
C ASP A 834 -7.34 -4.02 -1.29
N ALA A 835 -7.96 -3.31 -0.35
CA ALA A 835 -7.75 -3.52 1.09
C ALA A 835 -8.51 -4.73 1.65
N VAL A 836 -9.76 -4.96 1.22
CA VAL A 836 -10.60 -6.03 1.79
C VAL A 836 -10.34 -7.38 1.13
N PHE A 837 -10.14 -7.41 -0.19
CA PHE A 837 -10.08 -8.65 -0.97
C PHE A 837 -9.00 -9.64 -0.49
N PRO A 838 -7.78 -9.23 -0.09
CA PRO A 838 -6.77 -10.15 0.45
C PRO A 838 -7.24 -10.95 1.66
N THR A 839 -8.21 -10.43 2.43
CA THR A 839 -8.78 -11.13 3.60
C THR A 839 -9.52 -12.41 3.20
N LEU A 840 -10.05 -12.50 1.97
CA LEU A 840 -10.71 -13.73 1.49
C LEU A 840 -9.74 -14.91 1.32
N LEU A 841 -8.44 -14.64 1.28
CA LEU A 841 -7.38 -15.65 1.16
C LEU A 841 -6.86 -16.12 2.53
N TYR A 842 -7.43 -15.64 3.64
CA TYR A 842 -7.12 -16.10 5.00
C TYR A 842 -7.84 -17.43 5.24
N LEU A 843 -7.28 -18.47 4.64
CA LEU A 843 -7.81 -19.84 4.65
C LEU A 843 -6.87 -20.78 5.43
N PRO A 844 -7.39 -21.93 5.91
CA PRO A 844 -6.60 -22.95 6.58
C PRO A 844 -5.47 -23.48 5.70
N THR A 845 -4.23 -23.26 6.16
CA THR A 845 -2.89 -23.64 5.65
C THR A 845 -1.87 -22.61 6.13
N LEU A 846 -2.31 -21.35 6.30
CA LEU A 846 -1.53 -20.21 6.81
C LEU A 846 -2.19 -19.50 7.99
N THR A 847 -3.52 -19.63 8.18
CA THR A 847 -4.30 -18.97 9.24
C THR A 847 -5.14 -20.00 10.01
N PRO A 848 -5.27 -19.92 11.35
CA PRO A 848 -6.15 -20.80 12.11
C PRO A 848 -7.62 -20.75 11.63
N PRO A 849 -8.36 -21.88 11.65
CA PRO A 849 -9.77 -21.90 11.27
C PRO A 849 -10.65 -20.93 12.05
N GLU A 850 -10.38 -20.76 13.35
CA GLU A 850 -11.13 -19.87 14.25
C GLU A 850 -11.00 -18.40 13.84
N GLU A 851 -9.82 -18.00 13.37
CA GLU A 851 -9.56 -16.65 12.87
C GLU A 851 -10.18 -16.44 11.50
N SER A 852 -10.09 -17.44 10.63
CA SER A 852 -10.69 -17.42 9.29
C SER A 852 -12.22 -17.25 9.37
N VAL A 853 -12.89 -17.96 10.30
CA VAL A 853 -14.34 -17.83 10.54
C VAL A 853 -14.74 -16.43 11.02
N GLN A 854 -13.87 -15.72 11.74
CA GLN A 854 -14.14 -14.35 12.19
C GLN A 854 -13.94 -13.30 11.08
N LEU A 855 -13.02 -13.54 10.15
CA LEU A 855 -12.63 -12.58 9.12
C LEU A 855 -13.44 -12.69 7.84
N LEU A 856 -13.78 -13.91 7.40
CA LEU A 856 -14.42 -14.13 6.10
C LEU A 856 -15.81 -13.49 5.99
N PRO A 857 -16.77 -13.70 6.93
CA PRO A 857 -18.11 -13.11 6.80
C PRO A 857 -18.13 -11.59 6.62
N PRO A 858 -17.47 -10.77 7.49
CA PRO A 858 -17.50 -9.32 7.32
C PRO A 858 -16.74 -8.84 6.06
N ALA A 859 -15.72 -9.58 5.60
CA ALA A 859 -15.03 -9.28 4.34
C ALA A 859 -15.94 -9.48 3.12
N TYR A 860 -16.66 -10.61 3.05
CA TYR A 860 -17.64 -10.86 1.98
C TYR A 860 -18.75 -9.81 1.99
N GLU A 861 -19.28 -9.48 3.17
CA GLU A 861 -20.32 -8.48 3.34
C GLU A 861 -19.87 -7.08 2.86
N ALA A 862 -18.65 -6.66 3.21
CA ALA A 862 -18.09 -5.39 2.75
C ALA A 862 -17.92 -5.36 1.21
N LEU A 863 -17.43 -6.44 0.60
CA LEU A 863 -17.25 -6.53 -0.86
C LEU A 863 -18.58 -6.57 -1.63
N VAL A 864 -19.58 -7.28 -1.11
CA VAL A 864 -20.93 -7.30 -1.71
C VAL A 864 -21.58 -5.92 -1.61
N ARG A 865 -21.48 -5.26 -0.46
CA ARG A 865 -21.97 -3.87 -0.29
C ARG A 865 -21.25 -2.90 -1.22
N LEU A 866 -19.95 -3.06 -1.40
CA LEU A 866 -19.18 -2.28 -2.36
C LEU A 866 -19.66 -2.51 -3.79
N ALA A 867 -19.88 -3.77 -4.18
CA ALA A 867 -20.39 -4.13 -5.50
C ALA A 867 -21.77 -3.49 -5.79
N GLN A 868 -22.65 -3.43 -4.79
CA GLN A 868 -23.97 -2.79 -4.89
C GLN A 868 -23.91 -1.28 -5.13
N LYS A 869 -22.76 -0.61 -4.91
CA LYS A 869 -22.59 0.83 -5.16
C LYS A 869 -22.23 1.16 -6.61
N PHE A 870 -21.90 0.18 -7.44
CA PHE A 870 -21.71 0.40 -8.87
C PHE A 870 -23.07 0.43 -9.60
N PRO A 871 -23.25 1.32 -10.60
CA PRO A 871 -24.51 1.43 -11.34
C PRO A 871 -24.78 0.18 -12.19
N GLU A 872 -26.05 -0.21 -12.31
CA GLU A 872 -26.54 -1.29 -13.18
C GLU A 872 -26.69 -0.76 -14.63
N ASN A 873 -25.59 -0.41 -15.31
CA ASN A 873 -25.65 0.09 -16.68
C ASN A 873 -25.23 -0.99 -17.70
N PRO A 874 -26.08 -1.38 -18.67
CA PRO A 874 -25.78 -2.45 -19.63
C PRO A 874 -24.71 -2.11 -20.71
N HIS A 875 -24.29 -0.86 -20.84
CA HIS A 875 -23.35 -0.40 -21.88
C HIS A 875 -21.94 -0.06 -21.40
N ASP A 876 -21.68 -0.17 -20.09
CA ASP A 876 -20.35 0.03 -19.52
C ASP A 876 -19.86 -1.31 -18.99
N CYS A 877 -18.62 -1.71 -19.30
CA CYS A 877 -18.07 -2.97 -18.82
C CYS A 877 -17.73 -2.89 -17.32
N ASP A 878 -18.78 -2.90 -16.51
CA ASP A 878 -19.06 -3.95 -15.53
C ASP A 878 -18.26 -3.96 -14.23
N GLY A 879 -18.05 -2.80 -13.58
CA GLY A 879 -17.41 -2.73 -12.25
C GLY A 879 -18.09 -3.62 -11.20
N ARG A 880 -19.43 -3.68 -11.21
CA ARG A 880 -20.22 -4.55 -10.31
C ARG A 880 -19.98 -6.03 -10.57
N GLN A 881 -20.24 -6.50 -11.79
CA GLN A 881 -20.12 -7.94 -12.05
C GLN A 881 -18.66 -8.36 -12.16
N ARG A 882 -17.72 -7.48 -12.55
CA ARG A 882 -16.28 -7.76 -12.44
C ARG A 882 -15.92 -8.11 -11.01
N LEU A 883 -16.32 -7.29 -10.04
CA LEU A 883 -16.06 -7.54 -8.63
C LEU A 883 -16.75 -8.83 -8.16
N LEU A 884 -18.03 -9.01 -8.44
CA LEU A 884 -18.76 -10.21 -8.01
C LEU A 884 -18.25 -11.50 -8.66
N ARG A 885 -17.87 -11.48 -9.95
CA ARG A 885 -17.22 -12.62 -10.63
C ARG A 885 -15.86 -12.95 -10.00
N LYS A 886 -15.10 -11.92 -9.59
CA LYS A 886 -13.83 -12.10 -8.87
C LYS A 886 -14.08 -12.73 -7.50
N VAL A 887 -15.00 -12.20 -6.70
CA VAL A 887 -15.40 -12.77 -5.39
C VAL A 887 -15.89 -14.22 -5.52
N MET A 888 -16.68 -14.52 -6.56
CA MET A 888 -17.14 -15.88 -6.84
C MET A 888 -15.99 -16.84 -7.14
N ARG A 889 -15.11 -16.48 -8.10
CA ARG A 889 -14.04 -17.37 -8.57
C ARG A 889 -12.88 -17.50 -7.60
N GLU A 890 -12.37 -16.38 -7.12
CA GLU A 890 -11.13 -16.29 -6.34
C GLU A 890 -11.40 -16.27 -4.82
N GLY A 891 -12.62 -15.92 -4.39
CA GLY A 891 -13.03 -16.01 -2.98
C GLY A 891 -13.71 -17.35 -2.67
N ILE A 892 -14.90 -17.57 -3.23
CA ILE A 892 -15.75 -18.71 -2.86
C ILE A 892 -15.24 -20.03 -3.44
N LEU A 893 -15.12 -20.12 -4.77
CA LEU A 893 -14.80 -21.40 -5.44
C LEU A 893 -13.35 -21.82 -5.18
N ALA A 894 -12.40 -20.89 -5.26
CA ALA A 894 -11.02 -21.15 -4.86
C ALA A 894 -10.93 -21.48 -3.37
N GLY A 895 -11.65 -20.75 -2.51
CA GLY A 895 -11.69 -21.02 -1.07
C GLY A 895 -12.19 -22.42 -0.74
N TYR A 896 -13.25 -22.88 -1.42
CA TYR A 896 -13.76 -24.24 -1.26
C TYR A 896 -12.77 -25.29 -1.78
N THR A 897 -12.07 -25.01 -2.88
CA THR A 897 -11.04 -25.91 -3.42
C THR A 897 -9.87 -26.07 -2.45
N HIS A 898 -9.50 -25.02 -1.72
CA HIS A 898 -8.37 -25.02 -0.79
C HIS A 898 -8.72 -25.46 0.63
N ALA A 899 -9.96 -25.23 1.08
CA ALA A 899 -10.39 -25.45 2.46
C ALA A 899 -11.65 -26.33 2.57
N GLY A 900 -11.96 -27.12 1.53
CA GLY A 900 -13.12 -28.01 1.46
C GLY A 900 -13.16 -29.05 2.58
N ASP A 901 -12.01 -29.36 3.15
CA ASP A 901 -11.79 -30.34 4.21
C ASP A 901 -12.17 -29.78 5.61
N HIS A 902 -12.47 -28.47 5.71
CA HIS A 902 -12.75 -27.78 6.97
C HIS A 902 -14.24 -27.39 7.09
N PRO A 903 -15.06 -28.15 7.87
CA PRO A 903 -16.52 -27.97 7.90
C PRO A 903 -16.98 -26.55 8.25
N ARG A 904 -16.34 -25.92 9.24
CA ARG A 904 -16.68 -24.55 9.67
C ARG A 904 -16.43 -23.50 8.59
N ILE A 905 -15.42 -23.71 7.74
CA ILE A 905 -15.10 -22.80 6.63
C ILE A 905 -16.03 -23.05 5.46
N VAL A 906 -16.28 -24.31 5.11
CA VAL A 906 -17.27 -24.69 4.09
C VAL A 906 -18.64 -24.08 4.42
N ARG A 907 -19.07 -24.14 5.69
CA ARG A 907 -20.29 -23.49 6.16
C ARG A 907 -20.34 -22.01 5.82
N VAL A 908 -19.27 -21.27 6.16
CA VAL A 908 -19.18 -19.84 5.87
C VAL A 908 -19.20 -19.59 4.36
N LEU A 909 -18.40 -20.31 3.57
CA LEU A 909 -18.32 -20.13 2.12
C LEU A 909 -19.68 -20.36 1.45
N VAL A 910 -20.42 -21.39 1.88
CA VAL A 910 -21.74 -21.71 1.34
C VAL A 910 -22.80 -20.69 1.77
N GLN A 911 -22.74 -20.18 3.01
CA GLN A 911 -23.59 -19.07 3.45
C GLN A 911 -23.36 -17.83 2.60
N GLN A 912 -22.09 -17.49 2.33
CA GLN A 912 -21.73 -16.33 1.51
C GLN A 912 -22.01 -16.55 0.02
N LEU A 913 -21.94 -17.79 -0.47
CA LEU A 913 -22.32 -18.16 -1.83
C LEU A 913 -23.75 -17.73 -2.16
N SER A 914 -24.71 -17.96 -1.24
CA SER A 914 -26.09 -17.51 -1.42
C SER A 914 -26.17 -15.99 -1.59
N THR A 915 -25.49 -15.23 -0.72
CA THR A 915 -25.44 -13.76 -0.77
C THR A 915 -24.85 -13.24 -2.08
N VAL A 916 -23.75 -13.85 -2.55
CA VAL A 916 -23.09 -13.44 -3.80
C VAL A 916 -23.93 -13.80 -5.02
N VAL A 917 -24.54 -14.98 -5.06
CA VAL A 917 -25.45 -15.40 -6.14
C VAL A 917 -26.62 -14.44 -6.29
N LEU A 918 -27.26 -14.05 -5.18
CA LEU A 918 -28.35 -13.07 -5.19
C LEU A 918 -27.87 -11.70 -5.69
N ALA A 919 -26.65 -11.28 -5.34
CA ALA A 919 -26.08 -10.01 -5.80
C ALA A 919 -25.70 -10.02 -7.29
N MET A 920 -25.29 -11.17 -7.83
CA MET A 920 -24.91 -11.37 -9.24
C MET A 920 -26.13 -11.40 -10.17
N GLY A 921 -27.25 -11.98 -9.71
CA GLY A 921 -28.43 -12.15 -10.53
C GLY A 921 -28.19 -13.10 -11.72
N PRO A 922 -28.67 -12.77 -12.95
CA PRO A 922 -28.55 -13.65 -14.12
C PRO A 922 -27.11 -14.05 -14.50
N ASP A 923 -26.11 -13.25 -14.13
CA ASP A 923 -24.70 -13.53 -14.40
C ASP A 923 -24.18 -14.81 -13.72
N THR A 924 -24.89 -15.29 -12.70
CA THR A 924 -24.68 -16.59 -12.05
C THR A 924 -24.60 -17.74 -13.06
N ILE A 925 -25.30 -17.61 -14.20
CA ILE A 925 -25.28 -18.58 -15.31
C ILE A 925 -23.86 -18.96 -15.73
N SER A 926 -22.92 -18.00 -15.72
CA SER A 926 -21.53 -18.22 -16.17
C SER A 926 -20.72 -19.15 -15.25
N HIS A 927 -21.19 -19.35 -14.01
CA HIS A 927 -20.53 -20.13 -12.97
C HIS A 927 -21.27 -21.41 -12.58
N LEU A 928 -22.40 -21.72 -13.24
CA LEU A 928 -23.22 -22.89 -12.93
C LEU A 928 -22.41 -24.20 -12.93
N LYS A 929 -21.49 -24.36 -13.88
CA LYS A 929 -20.66 -25.56 -14.02
C LYS A 929 -19.76 -25.84 -12.81
N ASP A 930 -19.47 -24.81 -12.00
CA ASP A 930 -18.56 -24.89 -10.86
C ASP A 930 -19.35 -24.87 -9.53
N ILE A 931 -20.38 -24.01 -9.43
CA ILE A 931 -21.26 -23.90 -8.26
C ILE A 931 -22.05 -25.18 -8.04
N PHE A 932 -22.57 -25.76 -9.12
CA PHE A 932 -23.53 -26.84 -9.04
C PHE A 932 -22.91 -28.15 -8.52
N PRO A 933 -21.77 -28.64 -9.05
CA PRO A 933 -21.11 -29.81 -8.48
C PRO A 933 -20.72 -29.63 -7.01
N MET A 934 -20.28 -28.43 -6.61
CA MET A 934 -19.95 -28.10 -5.22
C MET A 934 -21.16 -28.27 -4.30
N LEU A 935 -22.29 -27.64 -4.63
CA LEU A 935 -23.51 -27.73 -3.82
C LEU A 935 -24.08 -29.16 -3.78
N CYS A 936 -24.09 -29.84 -4.92
CA CYS A 936 -24.55 -31.22 -5.00
C CYS A 936 -23.70 -32.15 -4.13
N ALA A 937 -22.37 -32.02 -4.15
CA ALA A 937 -21.48 -32.84 -3.32
C ALA A 937 -21.83 -32.73 -1.83
N ILE A 938 -22.05 -31.50 -1.34
CA ILE A 938 -22.42 -31.24 0.07
C ILE A 938 -23.79 -31.80 0.41
N ILE A 939 -24.79 -31.62 -0.48
CA ILE A 939 -26.17 -32.06 -0.25
C ILE A 939 -26.29 -33.58 -0.28
N THR A 940 -25.49 -34.25 -1.12
CA THR A 940 -25.53 -35.72 -1.27
C THR A 940 -24.62 -36.47 -0.30
N ASP A 941 -23.88 -35.77 0.57
CA ASP A 941 -23.01 -36.42 1.55
C ASP A 941 -23.86 -37.25 2.54
N PRO A 942 -23.60 -38.57 2.70
CA PRO A 942 -24.28 -39.42 3.68
C PRO A 942 -24.19 -38.91 5.12
N PHE A 943 -23.16 -38.12 5.45
CA PHE A 943 -22.91 -37.60 6.80
C PHE A 943 -23.34 -36.14 6.96
N ALA A 944 -23.98 -35.53 5.97
CA ALA A 944 -24.36 -34.12 5.99
C ALA A 944 -25.27 -33.72 7.16
N LEU A 945 -26.06 -34.67 7.70
CA LEU A 945 -26.91 -34.44 8.87
C LEU A 945 -26.12 -34.13 10.15
N GLY A 946 -24.85 -34.58 10.23
CA GLY A 946 -23.95 -34.26 11.34
C GLY A 946 -23.58 -32.77 11.42
N ASP A 947 -23.70 -32.03 10.31
CA ASP A 947 -23.60 -30.56 10.27
C ASP A 947 -24.78 -29.97 9.49
N THR A 948 -25.95 -30.05 10.12
CA THR A 948 -27.21 -29.59 9.52
C THR A 948 -27.16 -28.11 9.10
N GLU A 949 -26.37 -27.25 9.76
CA GLU A 949 -26.27 -25.84 9.39
C GLU A 949 -25.60 -25.65 8.01
N THR A 950 -24.56 -26.42 7.72
CA THR A 950 -23.90 -26.42 6.41
C THR A 950 -24.83 -26.98 5.34
N LEU A 951 -25.54 -28.08 5.64
CA LEU A 951 -26.52 -28.68 4.73
C LEU A 951 -27.66 -27.70 4.39
N LEU A 952 -28.26 -27.05 5.38
CA LEU A 952 -29.32 -26.06 5.16
C LEU A 952 -28.82 -24.85 4.37
N SER A 953 -27.59 -24.41 4.63
CA SER A 953 -26.97 -23.32 3.87
C SER A 953 -26.76 -23.72 2.41
N ALA A 954 -26.35 -24.97 2.14
CA ALA A 954 -26.17 -25.50 0.79
C ALA A 954 -27.49 -25.61 0.03
N ILE A 955 -28.55 -26.10 0.69
CA ILE A 955 -29.90 -26.16 0.10
C ILE A 955 -30.39 -24.75 -0.25
N ARG A 956 -30.22 -23.77 0.63
CA ARG A 956 -30.59 -22.37 0.36
C ARG A 956 -29.77 -21.75 -0.77
N ALA A 957 -28.46 -22.00 -0.81
CA ALA A 957 -27.60 -21.55 -1.91
C ALA A 957 -28.01 -22.20 -3.25
N LEU A 958 -28.43 -23.47 -3.22
CA LEU A 958 -28.99 -24.16 -4.39
C LEU A 958 -30.30 -23.50 -4.84
N GLN A 959 -31.24 -23.25 -3.93
CA GLN A 959 -32.49 -22.55 -4.23
C GLN A 959 -32.24 -21.16 -4.86
N ALA A 960 -31.30 -20.38 -4.30
CA ALA A 960 -30.90 -19.09 -4.84
C ALA A 960 -30.32 -19.23 -6.25
N THR A 961 -29.43 -20.20 -6.45
CA THR A 961 -28.80 -20.48 -7.76
C THR A 961 -29.83 -20.85 -8.82
N ILE A 962 -30.80 -21.71 -8.47
CA ILE A 962 -31.90 -22.09 -9.37
C ILE A 962 -32.74 -20.88 -9.76
N THR A 963 -33.05 -20.03 -8.79
CA THR A 963 -33.90 -18.85 -8.98
C THR A 963 -33.21 -17.82 -9.87
N GLN A 964 -31.91 -17.58 -9.68
CA GLN A 964 -31.16 -16.58 -10.45
C GLN A 964 -30.76 -17.07 -11.85
N ALA A 965 -30.50 -18.37 -12.01
CA ALA A 965 -30.01 -18.94 -13.27
C ALA A 965 -31.06 -19.72 -14.08
N TRP A 966 -32.35 -19.59 -13.73
CA TRP A 966 -33.47 -20.39 -14.26
C TRP A 966 -33.49 -20.53 -15.80
N ALA A 967 -33.07 -19.50 -16.54
CA ALA A 967 -33.03 -19.46 -18.00
C ALA A 967 -32.13 -20.52 -18.65
N ARG A 968 -31.13 -21.07 -17.94
CA ARG A 968 -30.21 -22.11 -18.45
C ARG A 968 -30.19 -23.39 -17.59
N MET A 969 -31.20 -23.61 -16.76
CA MET A 969 -31.27 -24.76 -15.86
C MET A 969 -31.63 -26.10 -16.52
N SER A 970 -32.00 -26.15 -17.80
CA SER A 970 -32.48 -27.38 -18.47
C SER A 970 -31.44 -28.52 -18.50
N GLY A 971 -30.16 -28.19 -18.57
CA GLY A 971 -29.08 -29.19 -18.52
C GLY A 971 -28.82 -29.78 -17.12
N TRP A 972 -29.34 -29.16 -16.06
CA TRP A 972 -29.02 -29.47 -14.67
C TRP A 972 -30.20 -30.06 -13.89
N GLN A 973 -31.39 -30.16 -14.51
CA GLN A 973 -32.64 -30.62 -13.87
C GLN A 973 -32.54 -32.01 -13.25
N ASN A 974 -31.93 -32.96 -13.95
CA ASN A 974 -31.83 -34.33 -13.46
C ASN A 974 -30.88 -34.44 -12.26
N GLU A 975 -29.75 -33.74 -12.28
CA GLU A 975 -28.82 -33.75 -11.15
C GLU A 975 -29.40 -33.01 -9.93
N MET A 976 -30.19 -31.94 -10.11
CA MET A 976 -30.91 -31.28 -9.00
C MET A 976 -31.85 -32.23 -8.29
N LEU A 977 -32.72 -32.89 -9.08
CA LEU A 977 -33.70 -33.81 -8.54
C LEU A 977 -33.01 -35.00 -7.87
N LYS A 978 -31.94 -35.51 -8.47
CA LYS A 978 -31.12 -36.56 -7.88
C LYS A 978 -30.51 -36.14 -6.54
N SER A 979 -29.93 -34.94 -6.43
CA SER A 979 -29.39 -34.46 -5.16
C SER A 979 -30.45 -34.30 -4.08
N SER A 980 -31.61 -33.72 -4.40
CA SER A 980 -32.73 -33.59 -3.45
C SER A 980 -33.28 -34.95 -3.03
N VAL A 981 -33.39 -35.91 -3.95
CA VAL A 981 -33.85 -37.28 -3.67
C VAL A 981 -32.87 -38.02 -2.76
N VAL A 982 -31.58 -37.97 -3.07
CA VAL A 982 -30.54 -38.63 -2.25
C VAL A 982 -30.50 -38.04 -0.84
N CYS A 983 -30.53 -36.72 -0.72
CA CYS A 983 -30.58 -36.07 0.59
C CYS A 983 -31.84 -36.44 1.38
N TRP A 984 -33.01 -36.51 0.72
CA TRP A 984 -34.25 -36.94 1.35
C TRP A 984 -34.17 -38.38 1.86
N LEU A 985 -33.60 -39.29 1.07
CA LEU A 985 -33.42 -40.69 1.48
C LEU A 985 -32.49 -40.78 2.70
N HIS A 986 -31.38 -40.04 2.74
CA HIS A 986 -30.52 -39.99 3.93
C HIS A 986 -31.25 -39.47 5.17
N VAL A 987 -32.14 -38.48 5.01
CA VAL A 987 -32.98 -37.95 6.12
C VAL A 987 -33.97 -38.99 6.63
N GLU A 988 -34.55 -39.79 5.75
CA GLU A 988 -35.51 -40.86 6.10
C GLU A 988 -34.83 -42.10 6.69
N GLU A 989 -33.62 -42.42 6.24
CA GLU A 989 -32.82 -43.56 6.74
C GLU A 989 -32.16 -43.27 8.09
N ASP A 990 -32.02 -42.00 8.48
CA ASP A 990 -31.43 -41.64 9.77
C ASP A 990 -32.37 -41.94 10.95
N THR A 991 -31.92 -42.81 11.84
CA THR A 991 -32.70 -43.35 12.98
C THR A 991 -32.49 -42.60 14.31
N ILE A 992 -31.65 -41.56 14.32
CA ILE A 992 -31.34 -40.79 15.54
C ILE A 992 -32.60 -40.04 16.00
N SER A 993 -33.01 -40.28 17.26
CA SER A 993 -34.27 -39.83 17.87
C SER A 993 -34.11 -38.75 18.95
N GLU A 994 -33.01 -37.99 18.93
CA GLU A 994 -32.85 -36.83 19.82
C GLU A 994 -33.76 -35.67 19.40
N ALA A 995 -34.39 -34.97 20.36
CA ALA A 995 -35.42 -33.95 20.08
C ALA A 995 -34.92 -32.76 19.21
N THR A 996 -33.66 -32.34 19.41
CA THR A 996 -32.98 -31.32 18.60
C THR A 996 -32.75 -31.81 17.16
N HIS A 997 -32.30 -33.06 17.02
CA HIS A 997 -32.05 -33.70 15.73
C HIS A 997 -33.35 -33.92 14.93
N VAL A 998 -34.45 -34.28 15.60
CA VAL A 998 -35.78 -34.40 14.99
C VAL A 998 -36.26 -33.05 14.43
N THR A 999 -36.05 -31.96 15.16
CA THR A 999 -36.41 -30.60 14.70
C THR A 999 -35.56 -30.18 13.49
N GLN A 1000 -34.28 -30.50 13.51
CA GLN A 1000 -33.34 -30.25 12.41
C GLN A 1000 -33.70 -31.02 11.14
N LYS A 1001 -34.06 -32.31 11.25
CA LYS A 1001 -34.55 -33.12 10.12
C LYS A 1001 -35.78 -32.51 9.48
N GLU A 1002 -36.74 -32.06 10.29
CA GLU A 1002 -37.97 -31.46 9.77
C GLU A 1002 -37.69 -30.14 9.02
N LEU A 1003 -36.73 -29.35 9.51
CA LEU A 1003 -36.26 -28.15 8.84
C LEU A 1003 -35.64 -28.47 7.46
N VAL A 1004 -34.81 -29.52 7.38
CA VAL A 1004 -34.22 -30.00 6.12
C VAL A 1004 -35.30 -30.49 5.15
N ARG A 1005 -36.28 -31.30 5.61
CA ARG A 1005 -37.41 -31.74 4.79
C ARG A 1005 -38.16 -30.56 4.19
N ARG A 1006 -38.47 -29.55 5.00
CA ARG A 1006 -39.17 -28.34 4.54
C ARG A 1006 -38.41 -27.60 3.46
N GLU A 1007 -37.09 -27.43 3.61
CA GLU A 1007 -36.25 -26.76 2.61
C GLU A 1007 -36.09 -27.60 1.32
N LEU A 1008 -36.06 -28.93 1.42
CA LEU A 1008 -36.06 -29.82 0.25
C LEU A 1008 -37.37 -29.76 -0.52
N ILE A 1009 -38.52 -29.73 0.19
CA ILE A 1009 -39.84 -29.51 -0.42
C ILE A 1009 -39.87 -28.15 -1.12
N ASN A 1010 -39.39 -27.09 -0.47
CA ASN A 1010 -39.31 -25.76 -1.10
C ASN A 1010 -38.45 -25.79 -2.37
N THR A 1011 -37.33 -26.51 -2.36
CA THR A 1011 -36.47 -26.70 -3.53
C THR A 1011 -37.22 -27.40 -4.67
N ALA A 1012 -37.97 -28.46 -4.37
CA ALA A 1012 -38.79 -29.15 -5.35
C ALA A 1012 -39.88 -28.23 -5.94
N THR A 1013 -40.51 -27.39 -5.12
CA THR A 1013 -41.50 -26.40 -5.57
C THR A 1013 -40.88 -25.34 -6.50
N ILE A 1014 -39.68 -24.85 -6.19
CA ILE A 1014 -38.96 -23.91 -7.07
C ILE A 1014 -38.65 -24.58 -8.41
N VAL A 1015 -38.18 -25.83 -8.41
CA VAL A 1015 -37.91 -26.60 -9.65
C VAL A 1015 -39.20 -26.82 -10.44
N ALA A 1016 -40.32 -27.13 -9.78
CA ALA A 1016 -41.64 -27.26 -10.41
C ALA A 1016 -42.06 -25.95 -11.10
N ALA A 1017 -41.90 -24.82 -10.43
CA ALA A 1017 -42.22 -23.50 -10.99
C ALA A 1017 -41.36 -23.18 -12.23
N VAL A 1018 -40.06 -23.46 -12.18
CA VAL A 1018 -39.12 -23.29 -13.31
C VAL A 1018 -39.48 -24.20 -14.48
N LEU A 1019 -39.87 -25.45 -14.23
CA LEU A 1019 -40.31 -26.40 -15.27
C LEU A 1019 -41.63 -25.96 -15.91
N LYS A 1020 -42.60 -25.56 -15.09
CA LYS A 1020 -43.92 -25.08 -15.54
C LYS A 1020 -43.80 -23.85 -16.43
N ALA A 1021 -42.95 -22.89 -16.04
CA ALA A 1021 -42.66 -21.70 -16.85
C ALA A 1021 -42.09 -22.03 -18.24
N ARG A 1022 -41.57 -23.25 -18.44
CA ARG A 1022 -40.96 -23.73 -19.69
C ARG A 1022 -41.80 -24.82 -20.39
N GLY A 1023 -43.03 -25.05 -19.93
CA GLY A 1023 -43.95 -26.04 -20.53
C GLY A 1023 -43.67 -27.50 -20.14
N GLY A 1024 -42.89 -27.76 -19.09
CA GLY A 1024 -42.66 -29.10 -18.53
C GLY A 1024 -43.44 -29.34 -17.24
N SER A 1025 -43.61 -30.63 -16.88
CA SER A 1025 -44.28 -31.08 -15.65
C SER A 1025 -43.28 -31.80 -14.74
N LEU A 1026 -43.18 -31.39 -13.48
CA LEU A 1026 -42.35 -32.09 -12.49
C LEU A 1026 -42.89 -33.50 -12.23
N THR A 1027 -44.22 -33.66 -12.22
CA THR A 1027 -44.90 -34.95 -11.99
C THR A 1027 -44.53 -35.98 -13.04
N ASP A 1028 -44.36 -35.57 -14.30
CA ASP A 1028 -43.99 -36.46 -15.40
C ASP A 1028 -42.57 -37.02 -15.22
N LEU A 1029 -41.66 -36.22 -14.67
CA LEU A 1029 -40.28 -36.60 -14.40
C LEU A 1029 -40.13 -37.48 -13.15
N THR A 1030 -40.98 -37.30 -12.14
CA THR A 1030 -40.83 -37.94 -10.82
C THR A 1030 -41.76 -39.14 -10.58
N ALA A 1031 -42.85 -39.31 -11.34
CA ALA A 1031 -43.77 -40.44 -11.19
C ALA A 1031 -43.10 -41.84 -11.25
N PRO A 1032 -42.11 -42.10 -12.14
CA PRO A 1032 -41.35 -43.35 -12.14
C PRO A 1032 -40.46 -43.56 -10.90
N LEU A 1033 -40.07 -42.48 -10.22
CA LEU A 1033 -39.25 -42.54 -9.00
C LEU A 1033 -40.13 -42.80 -7.77
N VAL A 1034 -41.26 -42.08 -7.64
CA VAL A 1034 -42.21 -42.23 -6.52
C VAL A 1034 -42.84 -43.63 -6.52
N SER A 1035 -43.13 -44.19 -7.70
CA SER A 1035 -43.61 -45.58 -7.81
C SER A 1035 -42.60 -46.64 -7.36
N LYS A 1036 -41.30 -46.37 -7.46
CA LYS A 1036 -40.23 -47.28 -6.99
C LYS A 1036 -39.89 -47.08 -5.52
N HIS A 1037 -39.97 -45.85 -5.01
CA HIS A 1037 -39.69 -45.49 -3.62
C HIS A 1037 -40.83 -44.64 -3.03
N PRO A 1038 -41.83 -45.26 -2.37
CA PRO A 1038 -43.00 -44.56 -1.84
C PRO A 1038 -42.69 -43.46 -0.82
N SER A 1039 -41.54 -43.53 -0.12
CA SER A 1039 -41.09 -42.50 0.82
C SER A 1039 -40.81 -41.14 0.15
N LEU A 1040 -40.57 -41.11 -1.17
CA LEU A 1040 -40.39 -39.87 -1.94
C LEU A 1040 -41.69 -39.10 -2.19
N ALA A 1041 -42.85 -39.71 -1.90
CA ALA A 1041 -44.14 -39.04 -2.02
C ALA A 1041 -44.21 -37.76 -1.18
N GLY A 1042 -43.59 -37.75 0.01
CA GLY A 1042 -43.53 -36.57 0.88
C GLY A 1042 -42.72 -35.40 0.29
N LEU A 1043 -41.74 -35.67 -0.57
CA LEU A 1043 -40.92 -34.64 -1.22
C LEU A 1043 -41.65 -33.95 -2.39
N PHE A 1044 -42.42 -34.71 -3.17
CA PHE A 1044 -42.98 -34.22 -4.45
C PHE A 1044 -44.49 -33.92 -4.42
N ASN A 1045 -45.27 -34.54 -3.53
CA ASN A 1045 -46.73 -34.34 -3.50
C ASN A 1045 -47.13 -32.92 -3.03
N HIS A 1046 -46.26 -32.22 -2.30
CA HIS A 1046 -46.49 -30.84 -1.87
C HIS A 1046 -46.03 -29.78 -2.90
N ALA A 1047 -45.30 -30.20 -3.94
CA ALA A 1047 -44.72 -29.33 -4.97
C ALA A 1047 -45.50 -29.34 -6.30
N SER A 1048 -46.54 -30.18 -6.40
CA SER A 1048 -47.35 -30.43 -7.60
C SER A 1048 -48.43 -29.37 -7.84
#